data_AF-A0A023BMS3-F1
#
_entry.id   AF-A0A023BMS3-F1
#
_cell.length_a   1.000
_cell.length_b   1.000
_cell.length_c   1.000
_cell.angle_alpha   90.00
_cell.angle_beta   90.00
_cell.angle_gamma   90.00
#
_symmetry.space_group_name_H-M   'P 1'
#
loop_
_entity.id
_entity.type
_entity.pdbx_description
1 polymer ?
#
loop_
_entity_poly.entity_id
_entity_poly.type
_entity_poly.pdbx_seq_one_letter_code
_entity_poly.pdbx_strand_id
1 'polypeptide(L)'
;MKTKIIILAAMLFTYVSSLKAQQPVDAKRCEASKANAHIFSANPKAKAEYENFNKFTKNFVQSKAFSQKAAETYTIPVVVHVYGTTQHGKTVDYDKIKGALDALNKDFNGLNDDFNSIDPVFDGRKSTLSIRFALAKIDPNGGSTNGVIIHPVASGMGNYSSPVVAADAWDNYKYMNVYITGDLYGDGVATNSGVAWYPNTTMSDANIARVVYNGRYLHGNTNKEFASVFTHEFGHWLNLIHTFEGGCDDPNGDYVSDTPKEDTDSGDDGCVVGASDCGNLINYENYMGYDSAAGCAKMYTQGQVNRMLAALEHPTRKPLWQPANLVATGVNLTGASLIVNNNTVEESLSNNGTLVDDSYDIDIQGGTFSLSSGTLTQGTHFTSSLPQGFSASITVINNTKLRVKYSGTTNNHGSADNASGTITLKNAIISGGTSTLNSDKVIFNFSFYDPFKVVYVDNSDLTVDATTVWKPFTDANIPSLGGGTNYGGLFYNASGHPSGQPALQFETYTAAMITVGSTKRVANLPADTPISTTSNWVDGGAYPDLHEIRTNSYTNWDGQTGYAGFRFIKNAKEYHGWLRFQVNASGNSYTLLDYAYSTEPYGTIKAGSKELEPIPTCNDGIQNGDETGVDCGGSCEPCSTPITYCDSNGKSVSDEYIGRVQLGTIDNTSTGSTGGYADYTSVSTTLSKGASHTITITPTWRSTVYSEGYTVWIDYNQDGDFADADEQVWSKAASKDTPVSGSFTIPSSAKNGNTRMRVSMKYNGIPTACESFDYGEVEDYTITVGTGGGSDPTCTDGIQNGDETGVDCGGSCTPCATNDGVVYVDVNDITVNSSSTWDFFRIEVGDNSDYGAWYTNNSVRLVTYNKDVVC
;
A
#
# COMPACT_ATOMS: atom_id res chain seq x y z
N MET A 1 -80.01 19.27 -31.31
CA MET A 1 -80.11 17.80 -31.25
C MET A 1 -79.18 17.34 -30.13
N LYS A 2 -79.71 16.88 -28.99
CA LYS A 2 -79.76 15.43 -28.60
C LYS A 2 -78.33 14.84 -28.66
N THR A 3 -77.64 14.42 -27.59
CA THR A 3 -78.03 13.92 -26.27
C THR A 3 -76.76 13.92 -25.38
N LYS A 4 -76.90 14.32 -24.12
CA LYS A 4 -75.89 14.18 -23.05
C LYS A 4 -75.92 12.76 -22.47
N ILE A 5 -74.81 12.36 -21.83
CA ILE A 5 -74.66 11.33 -20.76
C ILE A 5 -74.07 9.98 -21.20
N ILE A 6 -73.05 9.58 -20.42
CA ILE A 6 -72.30 8.30 -20.33
C ILE A 6 -71.15 8.12 -21.32
N ILE A 7 -69.94 8.51 -20.93
CA ILE A 7 -68.66 7.75 -20.96
C ILE A 7 -67.65 8.65 -20.21
N LEU A 8 -67.77 8.69 -18.88
CA LEU A 8 -66.71 9.18 -17.98
C LEU A 8 -66.86 8.45 -16.63
N ALA A 9 -67.00 7.14 -16.70
CA ALA A 9 -67.08 6.24 -15.54
C ALA A 9 -66.46 4.85 -15.82
N ALA A 10 -65.64 4.73 -16.88
CA ALA A 10 -64.99 3.47 -17.28
C ALA A 10 -63.45 3.58 -17.37
N MET A 11 -62.86 4.65 -16.84
CA MET A 11 -61.40 4.79 -16.65
C MET A 11 -61.05 5.21 -15.22
N LEU A 12 -61.88 4.83 -14.24
CA LEU A 12 -61.60 5.03 -12.82
C LEU A 12 -61.91 3.78 -11.95
N PHE A 13 -62.00 2.60 -12.59
CA PHE A 13 -62.20 1.31 -11.93
C PHE A 13 -61.39 0.25 -12.68
N THR A 14 -60.07 0.25 -12.46
CA THR A 14 -59.10 -0.87 -12.59
C THR A 14 -57.68 -0.34 -12.34
N TYR A 15 -57.51 0.41 -11.25
CA TYR A 15 -56.22 0.60 -10.59
C TYR A 15 -56.46 0.53 -9.08
N VAL A 16 -57.08 -0.57 -8.66
CA VAL A 16 -56.96 -1.08 -7.30
C VAL A 16 -56.41 -2.49 -7.45
N SER A 17 -55.19 -2.57 -8.00
CA SER A 17 -54.32 -3.70 -7.71
C SER A 17 -53.96 -3.53 -6.24
N SER A 18 -54.58 -4.36 -5.42
CA SER A 18 -54.15 -4.72 -4.07
C SER A 18 -52.76 -4.18 -3.73
N LEU A 19 -52.72 -3.25 -2.78
CA LEU A 19 -51.65 -3.20 -1.80
C LEU A 19 -51.61 -4.58 -1.13
N LYS A 20 -50.98 -5.56 -1.78
CA LYS A 20 -50.34 -6.63 -1.05
C LYS A 20 -49.23 -5.92 -0.30
N ALA A 21 -49.35 -5.90 1.03
CA ALA A 21 -48.20 -5.72 1.89
C ALA A 21 -47.05 -6.51 1.26
N GLN A 22 -45.93 -5.84 1.01
CA GLN A 22 -44.70 -6.45 0.53
C GLN A 22 -44.43 -7.62 1.48
N GLN A 23 -44.64 -8.85 0.99
CA GLN A 23 -44.18 -10.02 1.70
C GLN A 23 -42.67 -9.87 1.90
N PRO A 24 -42.12 -10.23 3.08
CA PRO A 24 -40.69 -10.15 3.29
C PRO A 24 -40.00 -10.97 2.20
N VAL A 25 -38.98 -10.37 1.59
CA VAL A 25 -38.16 -10.97 0.55
C VAL A 25 -37.62 -12.29 1.09
N ASP A 26 -37.93 -13.42 0.45
CA ASP A 26 -37.43 -14.76 0.79
C ASP A 26 -35.92 -14.70 1.02
N ALA A 27 -35.51 -14.72 2.29
CA ALA A 27 -34.13 -14.98 2.64
C ALA A 27 -33.85 -16.43 2.22
N LYS A 28 -32.83 -16.66 1.39
CA LYS A 28 -32.41 -18.04 1.11
C LYS A 28 -31.87 -18.67 2.40
N ARG A 29 -32.28 -19.93 2.61
CA ARG A 29 -31.99 -20.82 3.74
C ARG A 29 -30.48 -20.85 4.09
N CYS A 30 -30.15 -20.96 5.38
CA CYS A 30 -28.77 -21.16 5.85
C CYS A 30 -28.20 -22.49 5.31
N GLU A 31 -26.92 -22.50 4.94
CA GLU A 31 -26.26 -23.69 4.36
C GLU A 31 -25.21 -24.32 5.27
N ALA A 32 -25.29 -24.12 6.59
CA ALA A 32 -24.32 -24.65 7.56
C ALA A 32 -24.00 -26.14 7.34
N SER A 33 -25.00 -27.00 7.24
CA SER A 33 -24.77 -28.45 7.08
C SER A 33 -24.10 -28.81 5.75
N LYS A 34 -24.46 -28.14 4.65
CA LYS A 34 -23.79 -28.34 3.36
C LYS A 34 -22.34 -27.87 3.40
N ALA A 35 -22.09 -26.67 3.93
CA ALA A 35 -20.75 -26.09 4.02
C ALA A 35 -19.81 -26.95 4.88
N ASN A 36 -20.28 -27.48 6.00
CA ASN A 36 -19.50 -28.39 6.85
C ASN A 36 -19.32 -29.77 6.18
N ALA A 37 -20.35 -30.31 5.51
CA ALA A 37 -20.25 -31.58 4.79
C ALA A 37 -19.20 -31.55 3.66
N HIS A 38 -19.05 -30.42 2.96
CA HIS A 38 -17.98 -30.23 1.98
C HIS A 38 -16.59 -30.45 2.61
N ILE A 39 -16.33 -29.86 3.77
CA ILE A 39 -15.05 -30.03 4.48
C ILE A 39 -14.88 -31.47 4.95
N PHE A 40 -15.93 -32.09 5.49
CA PHE A 40 -15.87 -33.47 5.96
C PHE A 40 -15.63 -34.47 4.83
N SER A 41 -16.16 -34.21 3.63
CA SER A 41 -15.92 -35.06 2.45
C SER A 41 -14.48 -34.94 1.95
N ALA A 42 -13.89 -33.74 1.99
CA ALA A 42 -12.52 -33.48 1.58
C ALA A 42 -11.48 -33.89 2.66
N ASN A 43 -11.89 -33.98 3.93
CA ASN A 43 -10.99 -34.26 5.04
C ASN A 43 -11.54 -35.36 5.98
N PRO A 44 -11.06 -36.61 5.83
CA PRO A 44 -11.49 -37.73 6.68
C PRO A 44 -11.22 -37.55 8.18
N LYS A 45 -10.18 -36.78 8.56
CA LYS A 45 -9.90 -36.50 9.98
C LYS A 45 -10.96 -35.57 10.57
N ALA A 46 -11.31 -34.51 9.85
CA ALA A 46 -12.37 -33.59 10.27
C ALA A 46 -13.72 -34.32 10.43
N LYS A 47 -14.05 -35.21 9.49
CA LYS A 47 -15.26 -36.05 9.60
C LYS A 47 -15.24 -36.96 10.83
N ALA A 48 -14.14 -37.68 11.06
CA ALA A 48 -14.01 -38.57 12.21
C ALA A 48 -14.10 -37.81 13.55
N GLU A 49 -13.53 -36.61 13.61
CA GLU A 49 -13.64 -35.71 14.77
C GLU A 49 -15.10 -35.31 15.02
N TYR A 50 -15.82 -34.85 13.98
CA TYR A 50 -17.25 -34.51 14.09
C TYR A 50 -18.09 -35.68 14.62
N GLU A 51 -17.92 -36.88 14.06
CA GLU A 51 -18.63 -38.08 14.51
C GLU A 51 -18.29 -38.47 15.96
N ASN A 52 -17.02 -38.39 16.33
CA ASN A 52 -16.57 -38.65 17.70
C ASN A 52 -17.09 -37.60 18.68
N PHE A 53 -17.16 -36.34 18.25
CA PHE A 53 -17.68 -35.25 19.07
C PHE A 53 -19.18 -35.37 19.30
N ASN A 54 -19.95 -35.84 18.32
CA ASN A 54 -21.36 -36.21 18.51
C ASN A 54 -21.53 -37.33 19.55
N LYS A 55 -20.68 -38.36 19.53
CA LYS A 55 -20.67 -39.42 20.56
C LYS A 55 -20.31 -38.88 21.94
N PHE A 56 -19.29 -38.03 22.03
CA PHE A 56 -18.90 -37.35 23.26
C PHE A 56 -20.06 -36.52 23.82
N THR A 57 -20.67 -35.69 22.97
CA THR A 57 -21.81 -34.84 23.33
C THR A 57 -22.96 -35.66 23.92
N LYS A 58 -23.32 -36.77 23.27
CA LYS A 58 -24.36 -37.68 23.78
C LYS A 58 -24.03 -38.22 25.17
N ASN A 59 -22.80 -38.67 25.39
CA ASN A 59 -22.36 -39.18 26.69
C ASN A 59 -22.34 -38.08 27.76
N PHE A 60 -21.86 -36.89 27.42
CA PHE A 60 -21.79 -35.72 28.29
C PHE A 60 -23.19 -35.26 28.74
N VAL A 61 -24.15 -35.26 27.82
CA VAL A 61 -25.56 -34.98 28.09
C VAL A 61 -26.18 -36.03 29.01
N GLN A 62 -25.95 -37.31 28.74
CA GLN A 62 -26.48 -38.40 29.56
C GLN A 62 -25.88 -38.45 30.96
N SER A 63 -24.59 -38.16 31.11
CA SER A 63 -23.93 -38.15 32.41
C SER A 63 -24.32 -36.95 33.27
N LYS A 64 -25.03 -35.96 32.71
CA LYS A 64 -25.30 -34.66 33.33
C LYS A 64 -24.02 -34.03 33.90
N ALA A 65 -22.89 -34.21 33.21
CA ALA A 65 -21.58 -33.72 33.66
C ALA A 65 -21.42 -32.20 33.41
N PHE A 66 -22.53 -31.47 33.50
CA PHE A 66 -22.59 -30.03 33.36
C PHE A 66 -22.50 -29.42 34.75
N SER A 67 -21.57 -28.50 34.96
CA SER A 67 -21.53 -27.68 36.17
C SER A 67 -21.44 -26.22 35.77
N GLN A 68 -22.58 -25.58 35.49
CA GLN A 68 -22.65 -24.12 35.60
C GLN A 68 -22.61 -23.79 37.10
N LYS A 69 -21.50 -23.24 37.58
CA LYS A 69 -21.56 -22.52 38.87
C LYS A 69 -22.51 -21.35 38.65
N ALA A 70 -23.44 -21.12 39.58
CA ALA A 70 -24.50 -20.11 39.47
C ALA A 70 -24.04 -18.64 39.27
N ALA A 71 -22.73 -18.40 39.15
CA ALA A 71 -22.11 -17.09 38.92
C ALA A 71 -21.14 -17.06 37.71
N GLU A 72 -20.94 -18.16 36.99
CA GLU A 72 -19.94 -18.24 35.91
C GLU A 72 -20.60 -18.01 34.54
N THR A 73 -20.25 -16.89 33.90
CA THR A 73 -20.68 -16.54 32.53
C THR A 73 -19.54 -16.84 31.55
N TYR A 74 -19.79 -17.70 30.57
CA TYR A 74 -18.84 -17.97 29.49
C TYR A 74 -18.67 -16.69 28.65
N THR A 75 -17.53 -16.02 28.76
CA THR A 75 -17.24 -14.85 27.92
C THR A 75 -16.46 -15.29 26.69
N ILE A 76 -16.95 -14.97 25.50
CA ILE A 76 -16.33 -15.33 24.22
C ILE A 76 -15.84 -14.04 23.54
N PRO A 77 -14.53 -13.88 23.32
CA PRO A 77 -14.00 -12.77 22.53
C PRO A 77 -14.41 -12.89 21.06
N VAL A 78 -14.97 -11.82 20.49
CA VAL A 78 -15.44 -11.75 19.11
C VAL A 78 -14.66 -10.70 18.34
N VAL A 79 -14.26 -11.03 17.12
CA VAL A 79 -13.81 -10.07 16.11
C VAL A 79 -14.74 -10.12 14.91
N VAL A 80 -15.07 -8.96 14.36
CA VAL A 80 -15.99 -8.81 13.25
C VAL A 80 -15.29 -8.16 12.06
N HIS A 81 -15.16 -8.90 10.97
CA HIS A 81 -14.57 -8.47 9.70
C HIS A 81 -15.69 -8.01 8.76
N VAL A 82 -15.72 -6.73 8.41
CA VAL A 82 -16.75 -6.10 7.57
C VAL A 82 -16.18 -5.81 6.20
N TYR A 83 -16.71 -6.44 5.15
CA TYR A 83 -16.22 -6.23 3.78
C TYR A 83 -17.13 -5.26 3.04
N GLY A 84 -16.65 -4.02 2.92
CA GLY A 84 -17.47 -2.90 2.46
C GLY A 84 -18.53 -2.48 3.50
N THR A 85 -18.47 -1.22 3.92
CA THR A 85 -19.44 -0.66 4.89
C THR A 85 -20.79 -0.37 4.26
N THR A 86 -20.87 -0.16 2.94
CA THR A 86 -22.14 -0.01 2.24
C THR A 86 -22.63 -1.35 1.73
N GLN A 87 -23.70 -1.88 2.33
CA GLN A 87 -24.33 -3.11 1.90
C GLN A 87 -25.78 -2.79 1.50
N HIS A 88 -26.18 -3.11 0.28
CA HIS A 88 -27.52 -2.81 -0.25
C HIS A 88 -27.95 -1.33 -0.12
N GLY A 89 -27.02 -0.39 -0.32
CA GLY A 89 -27.30 1.04 -0.26
C GLY A 89 -27.49 1.59 1.15
N LYS A 90 -27.06 0.85 2.18
CA LYS A 90 -27.12 1.24 3.59
C LYS A 90 -25.80 0.94 4.28
N THR A 91 -25.50 1.70 5.32
CA THR A 91 -24.23 1.58 6.05
C THR A 91 -24.34 0.56 7.18
N VAL A 92 -23.40 -0.37 7.23
CA VAL A 92 -23.09 -1.22 8.38
C VAL A 92 -21.94 -0.56 9.12
N ASP A 93 -22.19 -0.13 10.35
CA ASP A 93 -21.20 0.52 11.22
C ASP A 93 -21.04 -0.24 12.55
N TYR A 94 -20.13 0.24 13.39
CA TYR A 94 -19.84 -0.34 14.70
C TYR A 94 -21.10 -0.43 15.59
N ASP A 95 -21.94 0.61 15.63
CA ASP A 95 -23.11 0.65 16.51
C ASP A 95 -24.16 -0.39 16.10
N LYS A 96 -24.33 -0.62 14.79
CA LYS A 96 -25.18 -1.69 14.27
C LYS A 96 -24.67 -3.08 14.67
N ILE A 97 -23.37 -3.30 14.52
CA ILE A 97 -22.73 -4.57 14.88
C ILE A 97 -22.85 -4.81 16.38
N LYS A 98 -22.53 -3.81 17.19
CA LYS A 98 -22.66 -3.88 18.65
C LYS A 98 -24.11 -4.15 19.06
N GLY A 99 -25.09 -3.48 18.44
CA GLY A 99 -26.51 -3.70 18.70
C GLY A 99 -26.95 -5.13 18.40
N ALA A 100 -26.47 -5.73 17.31
CA ALA A 100 -26.73 -7.12 16.96
C ALA A 100 -26.12 -8.09 17.99
N LEU A 101 -24.87 -7.87 18.43
CA LEU A 101 -24.27 -8.65 19.52
C LEU A 101 -25.00 -8.48 20.86
N ASP A 102 -25.50 -7.28 21.16
CA ASP A 102 -26.28 -7.04 22.38
C ASP A 102 -27.62 -7.80 22.35
N ALA A 103 -28.28 -7.90 21.19
CA ALA A 103 -29.50 -8.69 21.01
C ALA A 103 -29.23 -10.20 21.11
N LEU A 104 -28.20 -10.69 20.42
CA LEU A 104 -27.67 -12.05 20.54
C LEU A 104 -27.42 -12.44 22.01
N ASN A 105 -26.75 -11.57 22.77
CA ASN A 105 -26.51 -11.79 24.20
C ASN A 105 -27.81 -11.86 25.01
N LYS A 106 -28.89 -11.17 24.62
CA LYS A 106 -30.17 -11.30 25.31
C LYS A 106 -30.82 -12.66 25.03
N ASP A 107 -30.86 -13.07 23.77
CA ASP A 107 -31.49 -14.33 23.33
C ASP A 107 -30.88 -15.56 24.05
N PHE A 108 -29.55 -15.66 24.04
CA PHE A 108 -28.83 -16.77 24.70
C PHE A 108 -29.03 -16.84 26.22
N ASN A 109 -29.44 -15.73 26.84
CA ASN A 109 -29.64 -15.60 28.27
C ASN A 109 -31.12 -15.50 28.68
N GLY A 110 -32.06 -15.65 27.74
CA GLY A 110 -33.50 -15.50 28.00
C GLY A 110 -33.89 -14.11 28.49
N LEU A 111 -33.12 -13.09 28.10
CA LEU A 111 -33.35 -11.68 28.42
C LEU A 111 -34.04 -10.93 27.27
N ASN A 112 -34.42 -11.65 26.21
CA ASN A 112 -35.33 -11.16 25.17
C ASN A 112 -36.72 -10.91 25.79
N ASP A 113 -37.37 -9.83 25.35
CA ASP A 113 -38.62 -9.32 25.95
C ASP A 113 -39.84 -10.25 25.80
N ASP A 114 -39.80 -11.22 24.88
CA ASP A 114 -40.84 -12.24 24.67
C ASP A 114 -40.48 -13.63 25.23
N PHE A 115 -39.37 -13.78 25.95
CA PHE A 115 -38.97 -15.06 26.54
C PHE A 115 -40.04 -15.61 27.52
N ASN A 116 -40.85 -14.72 28.09
CA ASN A 116 -41.95 -15.07 28.99
C ASN A 116 -43.30 -15.25 28.28
N SER A 117 -43.36 -15.11 26.95
CA SER A 117 -44.55 -15.32 26.12
C SER A 117 -44.34 -16.44 25.09
N ILE A 118 -43.46 -17.39 25.41
CA ILE A 118 -43.32 -18.65 24.70
C ILE A 118 -44.63 -19.44 24.80
N ASP A 119 -44.97 -20.19 23.76
CA ASP A 119 -46.14 -21.06 23.75
C ASP A 119 -46.12 -21.97 25.00
N PRO A 120 -47.21 -21.99 25.81
CA PRO A 120 -47.28 -22.84 27.00
C PRO A 120 -46.94 -24.32 26.79
N VAL A 121 -47.10 -24.85 25.57
CA VAL A 121 -46.73 -26.25 25.26
C VAL A 121 -45.20 -26.47 25.22
N PHE A 122 -44.43 -25.42 24.94
CA PHE A 122 -42.97 -25.44 24.88
C PHE A 122 -42.30 -24.75 26.06
N ASP A 123 -43.03 -23.99 26.88
CA ASP A 123 -42.50 -23.24 28.02
C ASP A 123 -41.69 -24.11 28.99
N GLY A 124 -42.13 -25.35 29.25
CA GLY A 124 -41.42 -26.31 30.10
C GLY A 124 -40.10 -26.84 29.53
N ARG A 125 -39.76 -26.52 28.27
CA ARG A 125 -38.54 -26.95 27.59
C ARG A 125 -37.49 -25.85 27.48
N LYS A 126 -37.85 -24.58 27.69
CA LYS A 126 -36.95 -23.44 27.48
C LYS A 126 -35.79 -23.42 28.47
N SER A 127 -34.63 -22.92 28.03
CA SER A 127 -33.44 -22.81 28.88
C SER A 127 -32.50 -21.70 28.41
N THR A 128 -31.47 -21.42 29.21
CA THR A 128 -30.49 -20.33 28.98
C THR A 128 -29.05 -20.82 29.23
N LEU A 129 -28.06 -20.23 28.54
CA LEU A 129 -26.67 -20.74 28.51
C LEU A 129 -25.68 -19.97 29.42
N SER A 130 -26.05 -18.83 30.00
CA SER A 130 -25.13 -17.93 30.73
C SER A 130 -23.83 -17.65 29.94
N ILE A 131 -23.98 -16.99 28.79
CA ILE A 131 -22.87 -16.72 27.85
C ILE A 131 -22.87 -15.25 27.43
N ARG A 132 -21.69 -14.69 27.17
CA ARG A 132 -21.49 -13.32 26.70
C ARG A 132 -20.52 -13.30 25.53
N PHE A 133 -21.00 -12.91 24.36
CA PHE A 133 -20.18 -12.58 23.20
C PHE A 133 -19.74 -11.11 23.29
N ALA A 134 -18.44 -10.87 23.35
CA ALA A 134 -17.88 -9.54 23.59
C ALA A 134 -16.88 -9.17 22.51
N LEU A 135 -17.06 -8.01 21.87
CA LEU A 135 -16.08 -7.47 20.93
C LEU A 135 -14.72 -7.31 21.61
N ALA A 136 -13.68 -7.85 20.99
CA ALA A 136 -12.31 -7.76 21.46
C ALA A 136 -11.86 -6.31 21.67
N LYS A 137 -10.94 -6.11 22.61
CA LYS A 137 -10.33 -4.81 22.92
C LYS A 137 -8.83 -4.76 22.65
N ILE A 138 -8.23 -5.93 22.47
CA ILE A 138 -6.82 -6.11 22.12
C ILE A 138 -6.74 -7.03 20.90
N ASP A 139 -6.03 -6.59 19.86
CA ASP A 139 -5.77 -7.35 18.64
C ASP A 139 -4.70 -8.44 18.84
N PRO A 140 -4.49 -9.37 17.89
CA PRO A 140 -3.54 -10.47 18.04
C PRO A 140 -2.08 -10.04 18.28
N ASN A 141 -1.73 -8.81 17.91
CA ASN A 141 -0.39 -8.25 18.04
C ASN A 141 -0.26 -7.36 19.29
N GLY A 142 -1.29 -7.27 20.14
CA GLY A 142 -1.31 -6.48 21.37
C GLY A 142 -1.73 -5.01 21.20
N GLY A 143 -2.15 -4.62 20.00
CA GLY A 143 -2.68 -3.30 19.71
C GLY A 143 -4.11 -3.11 20.23
N SER A 144 -4.50 -1.85 20.44
CA SER A 144 -5.87 -1.48 20.80
C SER A 144 -6.81 -1.69 19.61
N THR A 145 -8.02 -2.16 19.88
CA THR A 145 -9.07 -2.35 18.88
C THR A 145 -10.45 -2.16 19.50
N ASN A 146 -11.47 -1.89 18.70
CA ASN A 146 -12.87 -2.00 19.12
C ASN A 146 -13.50 -3.36 18.78
N GLY A 147 -12.75 -4.25 18.11
CA GLY A 147 -13.20 -5.58 17.69
C GLY A 147 -13.91 -5.61 16.33
N VAL A 148 -13.94 -4.49 15.59
CA VAL A 148 -14.51 -4.40 14.25
C VAL A 148 -13.42 -3.95 13.27
N ILE A 149 -13.18 -4.74 12.24
CA ILE A 149 -12.20 -4.48 11.17
C ILE A 149 -12.95 -4.22 9.89
N ILE A 150 -12.61 -3.14 9.19
CA ILE A 150 -13.20 -2.80 7.91
C ILE A 150 -12.22 -3.16 6.81
N HIS A 151 -12.69 -3.98 5.88
CA HIS A 151 -11.96 -4.42 4.71
C HIS A 151 -12.55 -3.80 3.43
N PRO A 152 -11.77 -3.75 2.34
CA PRO A 152 -12.32 -3.52 1.00
C PRO A 152 -13.49 -4.48 0.69
N VAL A 153 -14.36 -4.07 -0.23
CA VAL A 153 -15.50 -4.89 -0.65
C VAL A 153 -15.00 -6.24 -1.19
N ALA A 154 -15.52 -7.33 -0.63
CA ALA A 154 -15.27 -8.70 -1.09
C ALA A 154 -16.50 -9.57 -0.81
N SER A 155 -16.59 -10.70 -1.52
CA SER A 155 -17.66 -11.70 -1.44
C SER A 155 -17.09 -13.11 -1.35
N GLY A 156 -17.96 -14.10 -1.09
CA GLY A 156 -17.56 -15.51 -1.12
C GLY A 156 -17.04 -16.07 0.19
N MET A 157 -17.12 -15.34 1.31
CA MET A 157 -16.66 -15.82 2.63
C MET A 157 -17.49 -17.00 3.17
N GLY A 158 -18.69 -17.22 2.64
CA GLY A 158 -19.52 -18.41 2.88
C GLY A 158 -19.03 -19.67 2.16
N ASN A 159 -18.15 -19.55 1.16
CA ASN A 159 -17.59 -20.71 0.45
C ASN A 159 -16.58 -21.46 1.31
N TYR A 160 -16.61 -22.80 1.26
CA TYR A 160 -15.66 -23.63 2.02
C TYR A 160 -14.19 -23.38 1.63
N SER A 161 -13.92 -22.89 0.41
CA SER A 161 -12.58 -22.63 -0.13
C SER A 161 -12.21 -21.14 -0.23
N SER A 162 -12.91 -20.25 0.48
CA SER A 162 -12.65 -18.81 0.39
C SER A 162 -11.20 -18.47 0.81
N PRO A 163 -10.37 -17.86 -0.07
CA PRO A 163 -8.97 -17.58 0.23
C PRO A 163 -8.80 -16.41 1.22
N VAL A 164 -9.80 -15.52 1.32
CA VAL A 164 -9.77 -14.32 2.17
C VAL A 164 -9.93 -14.68 3.64
N VAL A 165 -10.73 -15.71 3.94
CA VAL A 165 -11.09 -16.09 5.31
C VAL A 165 -9.84 -16.39 6.14
N ALA A 166 -8.99 -17.30 5.67
CA ALA A 166 -7.81 -17.73 6.43
C ALA A 166 -6.76 -16.62 6.58
N ALA A 167 -6.68 -15.71 5.61
CA ALA A 167 -5.75 -14.59 5.61
C ALA A 167 -6.11 -13.54 6.66
N ASP A 168 -7.41 -13.24 6.80
CA ASP A 168 -7.89 -12.18 7.69
C ASP A 168 -8.26 -12.67 9.09
N ALA A 169 -8.40 -13.99 9.27
CA ALA A 169 -8.79 -14.59 10.53
C ALA A 169 -7.82 -14.25 11.66
N TRP A 170 -8.37 -13.89 12.81
CA TRP A 170 -7.63 -13.92 14.06
C TRP A 170 -7.59 -15.35 14.60
N ASP A 171 -6.62 -15.63 15.47
CA ASP A 171 -6.42 -16.95 16.09
C ASP A 171 -7.74 -17.51 16.64
N ASN A 172 -8.26 -18.57 16.00
CA ASN A 172 -9.54 -19.19 16.33
C ASN A 172 -9.61 -19.82 17.72
N TYR A 173 -8.47 -19.95 18.41
CA TYR A 173 -8.39 -20.39 19.79
C TYR A 173 -8.46 -19.24 20.80
N LYS A 174 -8.37 -17.98 20.35
CA LYS A 174 -8.50 -16.77 21.18
C LYS A 174 -9.71 -15.93 20.82
N TYR A 175 -10.11 -15.91 19.54
CA TYR A 175 -11.18 -15.09 19.02
C TYR A 175 -12.17 -15.94 18.23
N MET A 176 -13.45 -15.61 18.36
CA MET A 176 -14.49 -16.03 17.43
C MET A 176 -14.53 -15.05 16.25
N ASN A 177 -14.22 -15.55 15.06
CA ASN A 177 -14.22 -14.75 13.83
C ASN A 177 -15.63 -14.70 13.20
N VAL A 178 -16.12 -13.48 12.96
CA VAL A 178 -17.39 -13.20 12.29
C VAL A 178 -17.12 -12.37 11.03
N TYR A 179 -17.68 -12.76 9.90
CA TYR A 179 -17.50 -12.08 8.61
C TYR A 179 -18.83 -11.51 8.15
N ILE A 180 -18.86 -10.24 7.77
CA ILE A 180 -20.06 -9.56 7.26
C ILE A 180 -19.82 -9.14 5.82
N THR A 181 -20.67 -9.63 4.90
CA THR A 181 -20.65 -9.29 3.47
C THR A 181 -22.06 -9.29 2.89
N GLY A 182 -22.28 -8.57 1.78
CA GLY A 182 -23.57 -8.58 1.08
C GLY A 182 -23.81 -9.82 0.21
N ASP A 183 -22.73 -10.50 -0.20
CA ASP A 183 -22.79 -11.71 -1.03
C ASP A 183 -21.91 -12.80 -0.40
N LEU A 184 -22.58 -13.75 0.26
CA LEU A 184 -21.92 -14.80 1.02
C LEU A 184 -21.12 -15.75 0.12
N TYR A 185 -21.61 -16.09 -1.07
CA TYR A 185 -21.04 -17.15 -1.90
C TYR A 185 -20.38 -16.62 -3.17
N GLY A 186 -20.42 -15.31 -3.42
CA GLY A 186 -19.81 -14.71 -4.61
C GLY A 186 -20.55 -15.05 -5.90
N ASP A 187 -21.81 -15.48 -5.79
CA ASP A 187 -22.66 -15.92 -6.89
C ASP A 187 -23.63 -14.80 -7.35
N GLY A 188 -23.49 -13.59 -6.79
CA GLY A 188 -24.39 -12.46 -7.01
C GLY A 188 -25.70 -12.55 -6.24
N VAL A 189 -25.90 -13.59 -5.41
CA VAL A 189 -27.12 -13.78 -4.62
C VAL A 189 -26.96 -13.11 -3.25
N ALA A 190 -27.67 -12.00 -3.10
CA ALA A 190 -27.53 -11.16 -1.93
C ALA A 190 -28.67 -11.27 -0.89
N THR A 191 -29.37 -12.41 -0.91
CA THR A 191 -30.46 -12.74 0.03
C THR A 191 -30.15 -13.95 0.91
N ASN A 192 -28.95 -14.52 0.82
CA ASN A 192 -28.51 -15.56 1.75
C ASN A 192 -28.36 -14.95 3.15
N SER A 193 -28.87 -15.62 4.18
CA SER A 193 -28.96 -15.09 5.55
C SER A 193 -27.63 -15.17 6.31
N GLY A 194 -27.07 -16.38 6.39
CA GLY A 194 -25.88 -16.68 7.17
C GLY A 194 -25.37 -18.10 6.89
N VAL A 195 -24.17 -18.39 7.40
CA VAL A 195 -23.59 -19.72 7.45
C VAL A 195 -22.53 -19.81 8.56
N ALA A 196 -22.45 -20.96 9.23
CA ALA A 196 -21.54 -21.17 10.35
C ALA A 196 -20.81 -22.53 10.28
N TRP A 197 -19.65 -22.60 10.94
CA TRP A 197 -18.83 -23.80 11.03
C TRP A 197 -18.87 -24.42 12.42
N TYR A 198 -19.05 -25.75 12.46
CA TYR A 198 -19.10 -26.54 13.69
C TYR A 198 -17.73 -26.57 14.39
N PRO A 199 -17.68 -26.91 15.70
CA PRO A 199 -16.40 -27.14 16.38
C PRO A 199 -15.58 -28.24 15.68
N ASN A 200 -14.41 -27.87 15.17
CA ASN A 200 -13.51 -28.80 14.47
C ASN A 200 -12.06 -28.28 14.45
N THR A 201 -11.08 -29.07 14.90
CA THR A 201 -9.67 -28.65 14.99
C THR A 201 -9.07 -28.43 13.62
N THR A 202 -9.41 -29.24 12.61
CA THR A 202 -8.91 -29.05 11.24
C THR A 202 -9.27 -27.65 10.72
N MET A 203 -10.51 -27.21 10.97
CA MET A 203 -10.98 -25.89 10.54
C MET A 203 -10.35 -24.75 11.34
N SER A 204 -10.19 -24.92 12.66
CA SER A 204 -9.56 -23.92 13.52
C SER A 204 -8.07 -23.77 13.22
N ASP A 205 -7.33 -24.86 13.02
CA ASP A 205 -5.90 -24.87 12.69
C ASP A 205 -5.62 -24.24 11.32
N ALA A 206 -6.55 -24.42 10.37
CA ALA A 206 -6.48 -23.80 9.05
C ALA A 206 -7.05 -22.37 9.01
N ASN A 207 -7.43 -21.80 10.16
CA ASN A 207 -8.01 -20.46 10.27
C ASN A 207 -9.29 -20.24 9.44
N ILE A 208 -10.07 -21.29 9.21
CA ILE A 208 -11.32 -21.24 8.43
C ILE A 208 -12.58 -21.43 9.28
N ALA A 209 -12.47 -21.70 10.57
CA ALA A 209 -13.63 -21.72 11.46
C ALA A 209 -14.21 -20.30 11.63
N ARG A 210 -15.53 -20.12 11.44
CA ARG A 210 -16.16 -18.79 11.42
C ARG A 210 -17.68 -18.82 11.51
N VAL A 211 -18.26 -17.64 11.64
CA VAL A 211 -19.64 -17.32 11.25
C VAL A 211 -19.59 -16.29 10.13
N VAL A 212 -20.42 -16.43 9.11
CA VAL A 212 -20.60 -15.45 8.04
C VAL A 212 -22.04 -14.98 8.07
N TYR A 213 -22.23 -13.67 8.02
CA TYR A 213 -23.55 -13.05 8.11
C TYR A 213 -23.76 -12.04 6.99
N ASN A 214 -24.97 -12.00 6.46
CA ASN A 214 -25.30 -11.01 5.45
C ASN A 214 -25.63 -9.66 6.10
N GLY A 215 -24.80 -8.65 5.87
CA GLY A 215 -25.00 -7.34 6.50
C GLY A 215 -26.23 -6.59 5.98
N ARG A 216 -26.91 -7.11 4.93
CA ARG A 216 -28.29 -6.73 4.60
C ARG A 216 -29.22 -6.74 5.80
N TYR A 217 -29.03 -7.71 6.68
CA TYR A 217 -29.89 -7.94 7.83
C TYR A 217 -29.41 -7.22 9.09
N LEU A 218 -28.32 -6.43 9.03
CA LEU A 218 -27.82 -5.60 10.13
C LEU A 218 -28.29 -4.14 10.03
N HIS A 219 -28.24 -3.55 8.83
CA HIS A 219 -28.34 -2.09 8.67
C HIS A 219 -29.79 -1.56 8.66
N GLY A 220 -30.76 -2.38 8.24
CA GLY A 220 -32.12 -1.93 7.90
C GLY A 220 -33.22 -2.46 8.82
N ASN A 221 -32.91 -3.36 9.75
CA ASN A 221 -33.94 -4.07 10.50
C ASN A 221 -33.50 -4.40 11.92
N THR A 222 -33.70 -3.45 12.84
CA THR A 222 -33.64 -3.69 14.29
C THR A 222 -34.88 -4.43 14.79
N ASN A 223 -35.64 -5.10 13.90
CA ASN A 223 -36.65 -6.02 14.36
C ASN A 223 -35.92 -7.18 15.05
N LYS A 224 -36.62 -7.79 16.00
CA LYS A 224 -36.11 -8.91 16.76
C LYS A 224 -35.75 -10.12 15.88
N GLU A 225 -36.48 -10.26 14.78
CA GLU A 225 -36.47 -11.42 13.90
C GLU A 225 -35.28 -11.47 12.94
N PHE A 226 -34.66 -10.33 12.62
CA PHE A 226 -33.39 -10.32 11.89
C PHE A 226 -32.20 -10.47 12.84
N ALA A 227 -32.31 -10.01 14.09
CA ALA A 227 -31.31 -10.33 15.12
C ALA A 227 -31.28 -11.85 15.43
N SER A 228 -32.42 -12.53 15.35
CA SER A 228 -32.51 -13.97 15.61
C SER A 228 -31.78 -14.83 14.57
N VAL A 229 -31.59 -14.35 13.33
CA VAL A 229 -30.72 -15.02 12.34
C VAL A 229 -29.27 -15.01 12.80
N PHE A 230 -28.81 -13.91 13.41
CA PHE A 230 -27.46 -13.86 13.98
C PHE A 230 -27.34 -14.83 15.17
N THR A 231 -28.40 -14.93 16.00
CA THR A 231 -28.53 -15.92 17.07
C THR A 231 -28.48 -17.37 16.53
N HIS A 232 -29.19 -17.65 15.44
CA HIS A 232 -29.21 -18.95 14.76
C HIS A 232 -27.81 -19.42 14.34
N GLU A 233 -27.05 -18.58 13.65
CA GLU A 233 -25.69 -18.94 13.20
C GLU A 233 -24.72 -19.17 14.37
N PHE A 234 -24.88 -18.43 15.47
CA PHE A 234 -24.09 -18.66 16.68
C PHE A 234 -24.49 -19.96 17.38
N GLY A 235 -25.76 -20.37 17.27
CA GLY A 235 -26.21 -21.71 17.67
C GLY A 235 -25.46 -22.81 16.90
N HIS A 236 -25.34 -22.69 15.58
CA HIS A 236 -24.53 -23.61 14.78
C HIS A 236 -23.05 -23.60 15.20
N TRP A 237 -22.45 -22.43 15.43
CA TRP A 237 -21.07 -22.34 15.91
C TRP A 237 -20.85 -23.03 17.27
N LEU A 238 -21.90 -23.08 18.10
CA LEU A 238 -22.01 -23.84 19.36
C LEU A 238 -22.57 -25.27 19.16
N ASN A 239 -22.39 -25.83 17.96
CA ASN A 239 -22.68 -27.22 17.60
C ASN A 239 -24.16 -27.58 17.48
N LEU A 240 -25.09 -26.62 17.45
CA LEU A 240 -26.50 -26.93 17.18
C LEU A 240 -26.72 -27.23 15.69
N ILE A 241 -27.68 -28.09 15.42
CA ILE A 241 -28.11 -28.48 14.08
C ILE A 241 -29.55 -27.97 13.89
N HIS A 242 -29.97 -27.75 12.65
CA HIS A 242 -31.36 -27.39 12.37
C HIS A 242 -32.33 -28.43 12.93
N THR A 243 -33.49 -28.00 13.45
CA THR A 243 -34.48 -28.90 14.10
C THR A 243 -35.06 -29.95 13.14
N PHE A 244 -35.14 -29.61 11.86
CA PHE A 244 -35.64 -30.46 10.78
C PHE A 244 -34.60 -31.41 10.16
N GLU A 245 -33.31 -31.26 10.50
CA GLU A 245 -32.29 -32.11 9.92
C GLU A 245 -32.38 -33.56 10.42
N GLY A 246 -32.36 -34.50 9.48
CA GLY A 246 -32.65 -35.92 9.71
C GLY A 246 -34.11 -36.31 9.46
N GLY A 247 -35.02 -35.33 9.33
CA GLY A 247 -36.43 -35.55 9.05
C GLY A 247 -37.14 -36.47 10.07
N CYS A 248 -38.28 -37.04 9.67
CA CYS A 248 -39.07 -37.91 10.55
C CYS A 248 -38.35 -39.23 10.92
N ASP A 249 -37.52 -39.74 10.01
CA ASP A 249 -37.05 -41.12 10.03
C ASP A 249 -35.68 -41.31 10.71
N ASP A 250 -34.81 -40.29 10.76
CA ASP A 250 -33.51 -40.42 11.45
C ASP A 250 -33.74 -40.55 12.96
N PRO A 251 -33.29 -41.65 13.61
CA PRO A 251 -33.45 -41.83 15.06
C PRO A 251 -32.69 -40.78 15.90
N ASN A 252 -31.73 -40.07 15.32
CA ASN A 252 -30.97 -39.02 16.00
C ASN A 252 -31.50 -37.61 15.74
N GLY A 253 -32.19 -37.36 14.61
CA GLY A 253 -32.66 -36.01 14.24
C GLY A 253 -31.55 -34.95 14.32
N ASP A 254 -31.85 -33.82 14.95
CA ASP A 254 -30.90 -32.74 15.28
C ASP A 254 -29.93 -33.07 16.45
N TYR A 255 -29.94 -34.33 16.92
CA TYR A 255 -29.19 -34.84 18.07
C TYR A 255 -29.60 -34.23 19.42
N VAL A 256 -30.81 -33.67 19.51
CA VAL A 256 -31.40 -33.13 20.74
C VAL A 256 -32.74 -33.81 21.00
N SER A 257 -32.94 -34.35 22.21
CA SER A 257 -34.11 -35.20 22.49
C SER A 257 -35.39 -34.43 22.82
N ASP A 258 -35.27 -33.17 23.23
CA ASP A 258 -36.40 -32.32 23.63
C ASP A 258 -36.82 -31.30 22.56
N THR A 259 -36.20 -31.35 21.39
CA THR A 259 -36.68 -30.73 20.15
C THR A 259 -37.61 -31.74 19.45
N PRO A 260 -38.88 -31.40 19.22
CA PRO A 260 -39.76 -32.24 18.41
C PRO A 260 -39.19 -32.44 17.02
N LYS A 261 -39.36 -33.64 16.44
CA LYS A 261 -38.97 -33.91 15.07
C LYS A 261 -39.87 -33.17 14.10
N GLU A 262 -39.26 -32.68 13.03
CA GLU A 262 -39.87 -31.93 11.94
C GLU A 262 -39.45 -32.59 10.62
N ASP A 263 -40.23 -32.45 9.56
CA ASP A 263 -39.85 -32.99 8.26
C ASP A 263 -38.82 -32.07 7.57
N THR A 264 -38.27 -32.49 6.42
CA THR A 264 -37.20 -31.72 5.76
C THR A 264 -37.69 -30.47 5.01
N ASP A 265 -38.99 -30.27 4.86
CA ASP A 265 -39.61 -29.18 4.12
C ASP A 265 -39.88 -27.92 4.97
N SER A 266 -39.27 -27.82 6.16
CA SER A 266 -39.33 -26.70 7.11
C SER A 266 -39.50 -25.26 6.58
N GLY A 267 -40.27 -24.45 7.31
CA GLY A 267 -40.47 -23.02 7.05
C GLY A 267 -41.73 -22.69 6.23
N ASP A 268 -42.53 -23.68 5.85
CA ASP A 268 -43.81 -23.51 5.15
C ASP A 268 -44.99 -23.23 6.11
N ASP A 269 -44.89 -23.69 7.35
CA ASP A 269 -45.87 -23.46 8.40
C ASP A 269 -45.72 -22.10 9.07
N GLY A 270 -44.50 -21.60 9.23
CA GLY A 270 -44.23 -20.30 9.85
C GLY A 270 -44.72 -20.22 11.30
N CYS A 271 -45.20 -19.05 11.74
CA CYS A 271 -45.60 -18.82 13.14
C CYS A 271 -46.99 -19.38 13.53
N VAL A 272 -47.36 -20.56 13.03
CA VAL A 272 -48.69 -21.16 13.21
C VAL A 272 -48.74 -22.00 14.50
N VAL A 273 -49.53 -21.53 15.46
CA VAL A 273 -49.81 -22.27 16.70
C VAL A 273 -50.51 -23.59 16.39
N GLY A 274 -49.94 -24.69 16.88
CA GLY A 274 -50.49 -26.03 16.72
C GLY A 274 -50.12 -26.73 15.41
N ALA A 275 -49.23 -26.16 14.61
CA ALA A 275 -48.60 -26.84 13.47
C ALA A 275 -47.92 -28.15 13.92
N SER A 276 -47.93 -29.17 13.06
CA SER A 276 -47.49 -30.50 13.44
C SER A 276 -46.90 -31.28 12.28
N ASP A 277 -45.70 -31.82 12.50
CA ASP A 277 -44.95 -32.65 11.57
C ASP A 277 -44.50 -33.94 12.23
N CYS A 278 -44.31 -34.99 11.43
CA CYS A 278 -43.83 -36.29 11.92
C CYS A 278 -44.65 -36.84 13.12
N GLY A 279 -45.91 -36.41 13.27
CA GLY A 279 -46.78 -36.76 14.39
C GLY A 279 -46.51 -36.00 15.70
N ASN A 280 -45.70 -34.94 15.69
CA ASN A 280 -45.37 -34.08 16.83
C ASN A 280 -45.75 -32.62 16.55
N LEU A 281 -45.94 -31.81 17.60
CA LEU A 281 -46.07 -30.36 17.43
C LEU A 281 -44.72 -29.74 17.05
N ILE A 282 -44.72 -28.84 16.08
CA ILE A 282 -43.53 -28.10 15.65
C ILE A 282 -43.23 -27.00 16.65
N ASN A 283 -41.97 -26.93 17.11
CA ASN A 283 -41.53 -25.81 17.93
C ASN A 283 -41.17 -24.61 17.04
N TYR A 284 -42.19 -23.95 16.49
CA TYR A 284 -42.06 -22.81 15.58
C TYR A 284 -41.37 -21.58 16.22
N GLU A 285 -41.14 -21.58 17.54
CA GLU A 285 -40.43 -20.52 18.26
C GLU A 285 -38.94 -20.84 18.52
N ASN A 286 -38.45 -21.98 18.03
CA ASN A 286 -37.06 -22.39 18.22
C ASN A 286 -36.12 -21.63 17.28
N TYR A 287 -35.03 -21.07 17.82
CA TYR A 287 -34.03 -20.35 17.00
C TYR A 287 -33.39 -21.19 15.89
N MET A 288 -33.36 -22.53 15.99
CA MET A 288 -32.75 -23.42 15.00
C MET A 288 -33.72 -23.97 13.95
N GLY A 289 -35.02 -23.64 14.03
CA GLY A 289 -36.03 -24.01 13.05
C GLY A 289 -36.31 -22.89 12.05
N TYR A 290 -36.69 -23.23 10.82
CA TYR A 290 -36.98 -22.23 9.78
C TYR A 290 -38.38 -21.63 9.84
N ASP A 291 -39.34 -22.28 10.49
CA ASP A 291 -40.64 -21.67 10.75
C ASP A 291 -40.53 -20.38 11.57
N SER A 292 -39.56 -20.36 12.50
CA SER A 292 -39.28 -19.20 13.33
C SER A 292 -38.79 -17.99 12.55
N ALA A 293 -38.24 -18.19 11.34
CA ALA A 293 -37.77 -17.13 10.45
C ALA A 293 -38.92 -16.26 9.91
N ALA A 294 -40.17 -16.72 10.02
CA ALA A 294 -41.37 -15.92 9.76
C ALA A 294 -41.60 -14.83 10.83
N GLY A 295 -40.83 -14.84 11.91
CA GLY A 295 -40.76 -13.75 12.88
C GLY A 295 -41.30 -14.10 14.26
N CYS A 296 -40.97 -15.28 14.76
CA CYS A 296 -41.44 -15.77 16.05
C CYS A 296 -40.36 -16.53 16.83
N ALA A 297 -39.08 -16.30 16.54
CA ALA A 297 -37.99 -16.99 17.24
C ALA A 297 -37.78 -16.43 18.65
N LYS A 298 -37.82 -17.29 19.69
CA LYS A 298 -37.81 -16.84 21.10
C LYS A 298 -36.95 -17.67 22.04
N MET A 299 -36.59 -18.90 21.68
CA MET A 299 -36.05 -19.84 22.65
C MET A 299 -35.07 -20.89 22.11
N TYR A 300 -34.19 -21.31 23.00
CA TYR A 300 -33.50 -22.60 22.95
C TYR A 300 -34.12 -23.57 23.97
N THR A 301 -34.05 -24.86 23.69
CA THR A 301 -34.46 -25.91 24.64
C THR A 301 -33.33 -26.22 25.64
N GLN A 302 -33.67 -26.89 26.75
CA GLN A 302 -32.69 -27.40 27.71
C GLN A 302 -31.71 -28.38 27.06
N GLY A 303 -32.18 -29.24 26.15
CA GLY A 303 -31.34 -30.14 25.38
C GLY A 303 -30.36 -29.42 24.46
N GLN A 304 -30.80 -28.36 23.78
CA GLN A 304 -29.92 -27.50 22.99
C GLN A 304 -28.86 -26.82 23.86
N VAL A 305 -29.25 -26.26 25.02
CA VAL A 305 -28.30 -25.68 25.98
C VAL A 305 -27.27 -26.71 26.46
N ASN A 306 -27.69 -27.93 26.77
CA ASN A 306 -26.78 -29.01 27.15
C ASN A 306 -25.78 -29.34 26.03
N ARG A 307 -26.23 -29.37 24.77
CA ARG A 307 -25.36 -29.59 23.61
C ARG A 307 -24.35 -28.45 23.43
N MET A 308 -24.76 -27.19 23.63
CA MET A 308 -23.85 -26.03 23.58
C MET A 308 -22.83 -26.04 24.74
N LEU A 309 -23.22 -26.49 25.93
CA LEU A 309 -22.26 -26.70 27.02
C LEU A 309 -21.21 -27.76 26.66
N ALA A 310 -21.58 -28.82 25.92
CA ALA A 310 -20.61 -29.78 25.38
C ALA A 310 -19.68 -29.12 24.36
N ALA A 311 -20.21 -28.25 23.50
CA ALA A 311 -19.44 -27.46 22.54
C ALA A 311 -18.38 -26.60 23.24
N LEU A 312 -18.70 -25.98 24.37
CA LEU A 312 -17.76 -25.15 25.15
C LEU A 312 -16.62 -25.95 25.79
N GLU A 313 -16.74 -27.28 25.91
CA GLU A 313 -15.66 -28.19 26.33
C GLU A 313 -14.80 -28.70 25.16
N HIS A 314 -15.19 -28.42 23.92
CA HIS A 314 -14.42 -28.81 22.74
C HIS A 314 -13.04 -28.12 22.71
N PRO A 315 -11.96 -28.78 22.26
CA PRO A 315 -10.62 -28.18 22.21
C PRO A 315 -10.53 -26.84 21.45
N THR A 316 -11.42 -26.59 20.50
CA THR A 316 -11.46 -25.33 19.72
C THR A 316 -12.37 -24.25 20.30
N ARG A 317 -13.07 -24.52 21.41
CA ARG A 317 -13.99 -23.57 22.06
C ARG A 317 -13.59 -23.30 23.50
N LYS A 318 -13.11 -24.33 24.19
CA LYS A 318 -12.64 -24.25 25.58
C LYS A 318 -11.60 -23.15 25.81
N PRO A 319 -10.58 -22.97 24.96
CA PRO A 319 -9.58 -21.92 25.15
C PRO A 319 -10.16 -20.50 25.13
N LEU A 320 -11.24 -20.24 24.37
CA LEU A 320 -11.78 -18.89 24.18
C LEU A 320 -12.19 -18.21 25.48
N TRP A 321 -12.78 -18.97 26.40
CA TRP A 321 -13.31 -18.46 27.67
C TRP A 321 -12.34 -18.65 28.85
N GLN A 322 -11.12 -19.11 28.61
CA GLN A 322 -10.12 -19.24 29.67
C GLN A 322 -9.61 -17.87 30.12
N PRO A 323 -9.32 -17.66 31.43
CA PRO A 323 -8.88 -16.38 31.97
C PRO A 323 -7.70 -15.74 31.21
N ALA A 324 -6.73 -16.54 30.77
CA ALA A 324 -5.57 -16.06 30.02
C ALA A 324 -5.97 -15.41 28.68
N ASN A 325 -6.92 -16.00 27.96
CA ASN A 325 -7.40 -15.46 26.69
C ASN A 325 -8.34 -14.26 26.90
N LEU A 326 -9.15 -14.24 27.96
CA LEU A 326 -9.97 -13.07 28.29
C LEU A 326 -9.11 -11.82 28.55
N VAL A 327 -7.97 -12.00 29.24
CA VAL A 327 -6.97 -10.92 29.44
C VAL A 327 -6.29 -10.56 28.12
N ALA A 328 -5.81 -11.56 27.36
CA ALA A 328 -5.09 -11.32 26.10
C ALA A 328 -5.93 -10.61 25.04
N THR A 329 -7.24 -10.84 25.03
CA THR A 329 -8.19 -10.20 24.10
C THR A 329 -8.83 -8.92 24.66
N GLY A 330 -8.60 -8.63 25.95
CA GLY A 330 -9.08 -7.45 26.65
C GLY A 330 -10.59 -7.39 26.88
N VAL A 331 -11.34 -8.47 26.71
CA VAL A 331 -12.82 -8.45 26.89
C VAL A 331 -13.26 -8.35 28.35
N ASN A 332 -12.33 -8.54 29.29
CA ASN A 332 -12.51 -8.25 30.71
C ASN A 332 -12.15 -6.81 31.10
N LEU A 333 -11.70 -5.99 30.14
CA LEU A 333 -11.34 -4.60 30.36
C LEU A 333 -12.53 -3.67 30.04
N THR A 334 -12.55 -2.51 30.67
CA THR A 334 -13.60 -1.48 30.50
C THR A 334 -13.02 -0.11 30.16
N GLY A 335 -11.72 -0.03 29.85
CA GLY A 335 -11.05 1.21 29.48
C GLY A 335 -11.44 1.69 28.09
N ALA A 336 -10.93 2.86 27.72
CA ALA A 336 -11.11 3.39 26.37
C ALA A 336 -10.28 2.60 25.35
N SER A 337 -10.75 2.54 24.10
CA SER A 337 -10.08 1.82 23.01
C SER A 337 -9.61 2.80 21.94
N LEU A 338 -8.41 2.59 21.42
CA LEU A 338 -7.92 3.31 20.24
C LEU A 338 -8.40 2.55 19.00
N ILE A 339 -8.89 3.28 18.00
CA ILE A 339 -9.49 2.73 16.79
C ILE A 339 -8.78 3.34 15.59
N VAL A 340 -8.40 2.49 14.65
CA VAL A 340 -7.81 2.91 13.38
C VAL A 340 -8.66 2.34 12.26
N ASN A 341 -9.15 3.22 11.39
CA ASN A 341 -10.02 2.84 10.27
C ASN A 341 -9.24 2.24 9.09
N ASN A 342 -8.01 2.70 8.87
CA ASN A 342 -7.05 2.14 7.92
C ASN A 342 -5.68 2.11 8.59
N ASN A 343 -5.11 0.92 8.74
CA ASN A 343 -3.78 0.74 9.34
C ASN A 343 -2.74 0.24 8.35
N THR A 344 -3.07 0.13 7.06
CA THR A 344 -2.11 -0.25 6.01
C THR A 344 -1.45 1.00 5.45
N VAL A 345 -0.13 1.04 5.56
CA VAL A 345 0.74 2.09 5.02
C VAL A 345 1.44 1.51 3.79
N GLU A 346 1.13 2.04 2.62
CA GLU A 346 1.64 1.49 1.36
C GLU A 346 2.81 2.31 0.82
N GLU A 347 3.74 1.63 0.15
CA GLU A 347 4.73 2.25 -0.72
C GLU A 347 4.04 3.02 -1.87
N SER A 348 4.66 4.12 -2.30
CA SER A 348 4.23 4.87 -3.47
C SER A 348 4.47 4.08 -4.76
N LEU A 349 3.74 4.45 -5.82
CA LEU A 349 3.94 3.87 -7.15
C LEU A 349 5.26 4.31 -7.80
N SER A 350 6.06 5.16 -7.16
CA SER A 350 7.44 5.40 -7.59
C SER A 350 8.35 4.20 -7.33
N ASN A 351 7.90 3.22 -6.52
CA ASN A 351 8.61 1.96 -6.23
C ASN A 351 10.09 2.14 -5.88
N ASN A 352 10.36 3.12 -5.01
CA ASN A 352 11.71 3.51 -4.58
C ASN A 352 11.80 3.56 -3.04
N GLY A 353 10.93 2.84 -2.35
CA GLY A 353 10.83 2.79 -0.89
C GLY A 353 10.23 4.02 -0.22
N THR A 354 9.73 4.99 -0.99
CA THR A 354 8.92 6.10 -0.46
C THR A 354 7.49 5.64 -0.21
N LEU A 355 6.82 6.21 0.80
CA LEU A 355 5.43 5.88 1.13
C LEU A 355 4.45 6.78 0.37
N VAL A 356 3.21 6.32 0.18
CA VAL A 356 2.10 7.19 -0.23
C VAL A 356 1.92 8.30 0.81
N ASP A 357 1.83 9.57 0.37
CA ASP A 357 1.49 10.70 1.26
C ASP A 357 0.01 10.65 1.64
N ASP A 358 -0.30 9.78 2.60
CA ASP A 358 -1.62 9.65 3.21
C ASP A 358 -1.57 9.98 4.71
N SER A 359 -2.74 10.05 5.33
CA SER A 359 -2.89 10.28 6.76
C SER A 359 -3.82 9.27 7.41
N TYR A 360 -3.43 8.84 8.60
CA TYR A 360 -4.09 7.76 9.31
C TYR A 360 -4.67 8.29 10.63
N ASP A 361 -5.98 8.20 10.79
CA ASP A 361 -6.65 8.69 11.99
C ASP A 361 -6.66 7.61 13.09
N ILE A 362 -6.32 8.01 14.31
CA ILE A 362 -6.50 7.23 15.54
C ILE A 362 -7.63 7.90 16.33
N ASP A 363 -8.79 7.27 16.37
CA ASP A 363 -9.93 7.68 17.17
C ASP A 363 -9.86 7.04 18.56
N ILE A 364 -10.35 7.73 19.59
CA ILE A 364 -10.55 7.14 20.93
C ILE A 364 -12.04 6.97 21.22
N GLN A 365 -12.44 5.75 21.59
CA GLN A 365 -13.81 5.43 21.99
C GLN A 365 -13.88 5.12 23.47
N GLY A 366 -14.84 5.74 24.17
CA GLY A 366 -15.03 5.57 25.62
C GLY A 366 -14.11 6.46 26.47
N GLY A 367 -13.52 7.50 25.88
CA GLY A 367 -12.68 8.48 26.58
C GLY A 367 -12.31 9.65 25.67
N THR A 368 -11.47 10.56 26.16
CA THR A 368 -10.88 11.64 25.36
C THR A 368 -9.36 11.67 25.55
N PHE A 369 -8.64 12.30 24.64
CA PHE A 369 -7.25 12.70 24.85
C PHE A 369 -7.20 13.94 25.76
N SER A 370 -6.05 14.15 26.41
CA SER A 370 -5.83 15.30 27.31
C SER A 370 -5.70 16.64 26.55
N LEU A 371 -5.34 16.59 25.27
CA LEU A 371 -5.21 17.75 24.39
C LEU A 371 -6.37 17.83 23.41
N SER A 372 -6.72 19.04 22.98
CA SER A 372 -7.75 19.30 21.97
C SER A 372 -7.20 19.82 20.64
N SER A 373 -5.91 20.16 20.56
CA SER A 373 -5.22 20.57 19.34
C SER A 373 -3.69 20.53 19.52
N GLY A 374 -2.94 20.74 18.44
CA GLY A 374 -1.47 20.80 18.44
C GLY A 374 -0.81 19.53 17.91
N THR A 375 0.50 19.40 18.11
CA THR A 375 1.30 18.25 17.64
C THR A 375 1.86 17.51 18.85
N LEU A 376 1.85 16.18 18.78
CA LEU A 376 2.45 15.34 19.80
C LEU A 376 3.97 15.30 19.65
N THR A 377 4.64 15.09 20.78
CA THR A 377 6.11 15.07 20.87
C THR A 377 6.55 13.65 21.16
N GLN A 378 7.39 13.07 20.29
CA GLN A 378 7.99 11.76 20.51
C GLN A 378 8.81 11.77 21.81
N GLY A 379 8.78 10.68 22.57
CA GLY A 379 9.38 10.57 23.90
C GLY A 379 8.49 11.08 25.04
N THR A 380 7.72 12.15 24.83
CA THR A 380 6.83 12.71 25.86
C THR A 380 5.39 12.17 25.73
N HIS A 381 4.80 12.33 24.56
CA HIS A 381 3.41 12.00 24.27
C HIS A 381 3.24 10.60 23.67
N PHE A 382 4.22 10.13 22.90
CA PHE A 382 4.22 8.79 22.31
C PHE A 382 5.65 8.28 22.10
N THR A 383 5.81 6.98 21.87
CA THR A 383 7.01 6.36 21.28
C THR A 383 6.60 5.57 20.04
N SER A 384 7.53 5.37 19.12
CA SER A 384 7.30 4.62 17.90
C SER A 384 8.36 3.54 17.70
N SER A 385 7.97 2.43 17.09
CA SER A 385 8.85 1.38 16.59
C SER A 385 8.44 1.11 15.16
N LEU A 386 9.12 1.74 14.20
CA LEU A 386 8.78 1.71 12.78
C LEU A 386 9.86 0.97 11.99
N PRO A 387 9.58 0.52 10.76
CA PRO A 387 10.63 0.04 9.87
C PRO A 387 11.70 1.12 9.65
N GLN A 388 12.94 0.68 9.41
CA GLN A 388 14.09 1.58 9.26
C GLN A 388 13.84 2.59 8.15
N GLY A 389 14.23 3.85 8.38
CA GLY A 389 14.09 4.93 7.40
C GLY A 389 12.80 5.75 7.52
N PHE A 390 11.85 5.32 8.36
CA PHE A 390 10.59 6.05 8.57
C PHE A 390 10.49 6.75 9.92
N SER A 391 9.76 7.85 9.93
CA SER A 391 9.37 8.61 11.11
C SER A 391 7.87 8.88 11.10
N ALA A 392 7.30 9.17 12.28
CA ALA A 392 5.89 9.50 12.44
C ALA A 392 5.71 10.90 13.03
N SER A 393 4.84 11.69 12.42
CA SER A 393 4.31 12.93 12.98
C SER A 393 2.86 12.75 13.35
N ILE A 394 2.46 13.17 14.56
CA ILE A 394 1.10 12.98 15.06
C ILE A 394 0.51 14.33 15.46
N THR A 395 -0.60 14.70 14.84
CA THR A 395 -1.35 15.93 15.12
C THR A 395 -2.65 15.59 15.85
N VAL A 396 -3.00 16.40 16.85
CA VAL A 396 -4.28 16.33 17.55
C VAL A 396 -5.30 17.11 16.72
N ILE A 397 -6.28 16.40 16.16
CA ILE A 397 -7.38 17.01 15.38
C ILE A 397 -8.43 17.58 16.33
N ASN A 398 -8.78 16.80 17.35
CA ASN A 398 -9.62 17.19 18.48
C ASN A 398 -9.35 16.25 19.66
N ASN A 399 -10.05 16.42 20.76
CA ASN A 399 -9.88 15.58 21.95
C ASN A 399 -10.39 14.13 21.79
N THR A 400 -10.87 13.72 20.62
CA THR A 400 -11.24 12.31 20.34
C THR A 400 -10.51 11.72 19.14
N LYS A 401 -9.66 12.49 18.46
CA LYS A 401 -9.03 12.08 17.20
C LYS A 401 -7.61 12.62 17.06
N LEU A 402 -6.67 11.72 16.81
CA LEU A 402 -5.30 12.01 16.37
C LEU A 402 -5.16 11.68 14.88
N ARG A 403 -4.21 12.33 14.22
CA ARG A 403 -3.82 12.05 12.84
C ARG A 403 -2.34 11.77 12.76
N VAL A 404 -1.98 10.61 12.23
CA VAL A 404 -0.61 10.18 11.98
C VAL A 404 -0.27 10.42 10.52
N LYS A 405 0.91 10.99 10.27
CA LYS A 405 1.56 11.01 8.97
C LYS A 405 2.92 10.34 9.09
N TYR A 406 3.26 9.52 8.10
CA TYR A 406 4.59 8.92 7.97
C TYR A 406 5.41 9.65 6.92
N SER A 407 6.72 9.71 7.14
CA SER A 407 7.67 10.27 6.18
C SER A 407 8.98 9.49 6.22
N GLY A 408 9.72 9.58 5.12
CA GLY A 408 11.01 8.90 4.95
C GLY A 408 11.03 7.96 3.75
N THR A 409 12.15 7.25 3.61
CA THR A 409 12.43 6.31 2.52
C THR A 409 13.23 5.13 3.08
N THR A 410 13.03 3.94 2.54
CA THR A 410 13.84 2.75 2.85
C THR A 410 14.49 2.18 1.59
N ASN A 411 15.66 1.58 1.73
CA ASN A 411 16.34 0.87 0.64
C ASN A 411 15.85 -0.58 0.49
N ASN A 412 15.32 -1.17 1.57
CA ASN A 412 14.74 -2.51 1.57
C ASN A 412 13.22 -2.34 1.52
N HIS A 413 12.67 -2.45 0.31
CA HIS A 413 11.26 -2.25 0.01
C HIS A 413 10.73 -3.35 -0.93
N GLY A 414 11.29 -4.55 -0.88
CA GLY A 414 10.65 -5.69 -1.53
C GLY A 414 9.41 -6.14 -0.75
N SER A 415 8.53 -6.92 -1.37
CA SER A 415 7.38 -7.51 -0.66
C SER A 415 7.78 -8.41 0.52
N ALA A 416 9.01 -8.95 0.49
CA ALA A 416 9.62 -9.71 1.59
C ALA A 416 9.98 -8.84 2.81
N ASP A 417 10.08 -7.51 2.63
CA ASP A 417 10.41 -6.53 3.66
C ASP A 417 9.14 -5.93 4.32
N ASN A 418 7.96 -6.41 3.95
CA ASN A 418 6.70 -6.05 4.60
C ASN A 418 6.82 -6.25 6.13
N ALA A 419 6.46 -5.22 6.88
CA ALA A 419 6.70 -5.17 8.32
C ALA A 419 5.60 -4.41 9.06
N SER A 420 5.44 -4.67 10.36
CA SER A 420 4.54 -3.90 11.21
C SER A 420 5.30 -2.82 11.97
N GLY A 421 4.76 -1.61 11.98
CA GLY A 421 5.18 -0.50 12.86
C GLY A 421 4.19 -0.28 14.00
N THR A 422 4.66 0.22 15.13
CA THR A 422 3.83 0.49 16.31
C THR A 422 3.98 1.93 16.77
N ILE A 423 2.86 2.57 17.11
CA ILE A 423 2.79 3.80 17.90
C ILE A 423 2.29 3.44 19.30
N THR A 424 3.03 3.83 20.35
CA THR A 424 2.64 3.62 21.76
C THR A 424 2.40 4.98 22.41
N LEU A 425 1.16 5.24 22.85
CA LEU A 425 0.80 6.48 23.52
C LEU A 425 1.26 6.47 24.98
N LYS A 426 1.73 7.61 25.49
CA LYS A 426 2.17 7.78 26.87
C LYS A 426 1.14 8.50 27.71
N ASN A 427 1.27 8.38 29.03
CA ASN A 427 0.37 9.03 30.00
C ASN A 427 0.15 10.53 29.76
N ALA A 428 1.11 11.26 29.19
CA ALA A 428 0.97 12.70 28.94
C ALA A 428 -0.21 13.06 28.00
N ILE A 429 -0.51 12.23 26.99
CA ILE A 429 -1.64 12.47 26.07
C ILE A 429 -2.96 11.82 26.54
N ILE A 430 -2.87 10.98 27.58
CA ILE A 430 -3.98 10.15 28.09
C ILE A 430 -4.56 10.79 29.36
N SER A 431 -3.69 11.12 30.33
CA SER A 431 -4.02 11.63 31.65
C SER A 431 -4.76 12.97 31.58
N GLY A 432 -6.02 12.98 32.04
CA GLY A 432 -6.90 14.16 32.02
C GLY A 432 -8.04 14.07 30.98
N GLY A 433 -7.95 13.15 30.02
CA GLY A 433 -9.05 12.84 29.09
C GLY A 433 -9.58 11.39 29.22
N THR A 434 -8.71 10.44 29.57
CA THR A 434 -9.10 9.08 29.99
C THR A 434 -8.12 8.60 31.06
N SER A 435 -8.61 7.87 32.07
CA SER A 435 -7.75 7.33 33.12
C SER A 435 -7.22 5.93 32.82
N THR A 436 -7.78 5.25 31.82
CA THR A 436 -7.41 3.86 31.45
C THR A 436 -7.63 3.61 29.94
N LEU A 437 -6.62 3.06 29.27
CA LEU A 437 -6.74 2.47 27.93
C LEU A 437 -6.74 0.94 28.04
N ASN A 438 -7.47 0.27 27.15
CA ASN A 438 -7.40 -1.20 27.05
C ASN A 438 -6.03 -1.65 26.51
N SER A 439 -5.48 -0.89 25.57
CA SER A 439 -4.09 -0.96 25.12
C SER A 439 -3.66 0.44 24.68
N ASP A 440 -2.42 0.81 25.02
CA ASP A 440 -1.77 2.06 24.63
C ASP A 440 -1.05 1.99 23.27
N LYS A 441 -1.09 0.82 22.62
CA LYS A 441 -0.44 0.56 21.34
C LYS A 441 -1.43 0.61 20.18
N VAL A 442 -0.95 1.09 19.06
CA VAL A 442 -1.62 1.05 17.76
C VAL A 442 -0.63 0.53 16.74
N ILE A 443 -1.06 -0.40 15.89
CA ILE A 443 -0.19 -1.12 14.96
C ILE A 443 -0.59 -0.79 13.53
N PHE A 444 0.42 -0.48 12.71
CA PHE A 444 0.32 -0.16 11.29
C PHE A 444 1.12 -1.18 10.47
N ASN A 445 0.58 -1.65 9.36
CA ASN A 445 1.22 -2.61 8.47
C ASN A 445 1.81 -1.88 7.27
N PHE A 446 3.13 -1.92 7.13
CA PHE A 446 3.85 -1.34 6.01
C PHE A 446 3.94 -2.38 4.88
N SER A 447 3.42 -2.03 3.71
CA SER A 447 3.38 -2.88 2.52
C SER A 447 4.19 -2.25 1.39
N PHE A 448 5.14 -3.01 0.87
CA PHE A 448 6.00 -2.62 -0.24
C PHE A 448 5.75 -3.47 -1.49
N TYR A 449 6.13 -2.95 -2.65
CA TYR A 449 6.05 -3.65 -3.92
C TYR A 449 7.42 -4.19 -4.33
N ASP A 450 7.45 -5.42 -4.83
CA ASP A 450 8.61 -5.86 -5.61
C ASP A 450 8.81 -4.94 -6.83
N PRO A 451 10.05 -4.86 -7.36
CA PRO A 451 10.32 -4.14 -8.60
C PRO A 451 9.29 -4.47 -9.69
N PHE A 452 8.64 -3.43 -10.20
CA PHE A 452 7.62 -3.61 -11.22
C PHE A 452 8.22 -4.26 -12.47
N LYS A 453 7.45 -5.13 -13.12
CA LYS A 453 7.85 -5.86 -14.32
C LYS A 453 6.63 -6.23 -15.17
N VAL A 454 6.88 -6.64 -16.41
CA VAL A 454 5.90 -7.38 -17.20
C VAL A 454 6.07 -8.87 -16.91
N VAL A 455 4.97 -9.54 -16.55
CA VAL A 455 4.91 -11.00 -16.47
C VAL A 455 4.44 -11.50 -17.82
N TYR A 456 5.34 -12.14 -18.57
CA TYR A 456 5.04 -12.80 -19.85
C TYR A 456 4.85 -14.30 -19.63
N VAL A 457 3.78 -14.86 -20.22
CA VAL A 457 3.47 -16.29 -20.16
C VAL A 457 3.22 -16.80 -21.57
N ASP A 458 4.10 -17.72 -22.00
CA ASP A 458 3.92 -18.53 -23.21
C ASP A 458 3.13 -19.80 -22.83
N ASN A 459 1.81 -19.77 -23.03
CA ASN A 459 0.96 -20.91 -22.72
C ASN A 459 0.94 -21.90 -23.87
N SER A 460 0.63 -23.17 -23.61
CA SER A 460 0.33 -24.10 -24.70
C SER A 460 -0.85 -23.56 -25.52
N ASP A 461 -0.72 -23.50 -26.85
CA ASP A 461 -1.78 -23.03 -27.74
C ASP A 461 -3.15 -23.60 -27.40
N LEU A 462 -4.10 -22.72 -27.06
CA LEU A 462 -5.47 -23.10 -26.71
C LEU A 462 -6.40 -22.75 -27.87
N THR A 463 -6.65 -23.72 -28.75
CA THR A 463 -7.59 -23.55 -29.86
C THR A 463 -9.03 -23.81 -29.42
N VAL A 464 -9.92 -22.93 -29.86
CA VAL A 464 -11.37 -23.01 -29.70
C VAL A 464 -12.05 -23.03 -31.06
N ASP A 465 -12.92 -24.02 -31.25
CA ASP A 465 -13.73 -24.24 -32.44
C ASP A 465 -15.08 -24.86 -32.04
N ALA A 466 -15.85 -25.34 -33.03
CA ALA A 466 -17.16 -25.94 -32.83
C ALA A 466 -17.21 -27.14 -31.85
N THR A 467 -16.07 -27.76 -31.53
CA THR A 467 -15.96 -28.85 -30.57
C THR A 467 -15.68 -28.37 -29.13
N THR A 468 -15.28 -27.11 -28.96
CA THR A 468 -14.86 -26.55 -27.67
C THR A 468 -15.93 -25.61 -27.14
N VAL A 469 -16.84 -26.13 -26.31
CA VAL A 469 -17.92 -25.31 -25.75
C VAL A 469 -17.35 -24.24 -24.82
N TRP A 470 -16.59 -24.61 -23.79
CA TRP A 470 -15.95 -23.67 -22.85
C TRP A 470 -14.64 -24.23 -22.30
N LYS A 471 -13.59 -23.40 -22.20
CA LYS A 471 -12.29 -23.76 -21.63
C LYS A 471 -11.78 -22.66 -20.70
N PRO A 472 -11.39 -22.97 -19.44
CA PRO A 472 -11.01 -21.95 -18.48
C PRO A 472 -9.68 -21.26 -18.84
N PHE A 473 -9.58 -19.99 -18.51
CA PHE A 473 -8.34 -19.21 -18.47
C PHE A 473 -7.96 -18.93 -17.01
N THR A 474 -6.81 -19.44 -16.59
CA THR A 474 -6.33 -19.41 -15.20
C THR A 474 -4.89 -18.96 -15.12
N ASP A 475 -4.63 -17.99 -14.24
CA ASP A 475 -3.30 -17.61 -13.75
C ASP A 475 -3.43 -17.37 -12.25
N ALA A 476 -2.48 -17.87 -11.45
CA ALA A 476 -2.49 -17.74 -10.00
C ALA A 476 -2.42 -16.28 -9.52
N ASN A 477 -1.91 -15.37 -10.36
CA ASN A 477 -1.73 -13.95 -10.05
C ASN A 477 -2.84 -13.07 -10.62
N ILE A 478 -3.70 -13.60 -11.49
CA ILE A 478 -4.86 -12.89 -12.06
C ILE A 478 -6.13 -13.39 -11.35
N PRO A 479 -6.69 -12.61 -10.42
CA PRO A 479 -7.84 -13.04 -9.62
C PRO A 479 -9.11 -13.20 -10.47
N SER A 480 -9.98 -14.10 -10.03
CA SER A 480 -11.34 -14.21 -10.57
C SER A 480 -12.18 -13.01 -10.13
N LEU A 481 -12.90 -12.41 -11.08
CA LEU A 481 -13.88 -11.34 -10.81
C LEU A 481 -15.32 -11.87 -10.72
N GLY A 482 -15.51 -13.19 -10.87
CA GLY A 482 -16.80 -13.87 -10.79
C GLY A 482 -16.94 -14.85 -9.63
N GLY A 483 -16.12 -14.71 -8.57
CA GLY A 483 -16.19 -15.57 -7.37
C GLY A 483 -15.66 -17.01 -7.56
N GLY A 484 -15.21 -17.38 -8.76
CA GLY A 484 -14.61 -18.67 -9.07
C GLY A 484 -13.08 -18.70 -8.89
N THR A 485 -12.43 -19.76 -9.38
CA THR A 485 -10.95 -19.88 -9.37
C THR A 485 -10.27 -19.31 -10.62
N ASN A 486 -11.04 -18.87 -11.61
CA ASN A 486 -10.55 -18.55 -12.95
C ASN A 486 -10.95 -17.11 -13.34
N TYR A 487 -10.10 -16.39 -14.06
CA TYR A 487 -10.42 -15.05 -14.56
C TYR A 487 -11.57 -15.08 -15.59
N GLY A 488 -11.65 -16.15 -16.37
CA GLY A 488 -12.61 -16.28 -17.45
C GLY A 488 -12.47 -17.58 -18.22
N GLY A 489 -12.97 -17.61 -19.46
CA GLY A 489 -12.87 -18.78 -20.33
C GLY A 489 -12.99 -18.46 -21.81
N LEU A 490 -12.32 -19.27 -22.62
CA LEU A 490 -12.44 -19.28 -24.07
C LEU A 490 -13.72 -20.04 -24.47
N PHE A 491 -14.52 -19.49 -25.39
CA PHE A 491 -15.87 -19.98 -25.62
C PHE A 491 -16.26 -20.02 -27.11
N TYR A 492 -16.71 -21.18 -27.57
CA TYR A 492 -17.42 -21.29 -28.86
C TYR A 492 -18.92 -21.32 -28.59
N ASN A 493 -19.62 -20.27 -29.02
CA ASN A 493 -21.06 -20.20 -28.90
C ASN A 493 -21.72 -20.69 -30.19
N ALA A 494 -22.24 -21.91 -30.21
CA ALA A 494 -22.86 -22.48 -31.41
C ALA A 494 -24.19 -21.81 -31.80
N SER A 495 -24.99 -21.37 -30.82
CA SER A 495 -26.35 -20.87 -31.09
C SER A 495 -26.95 -19.97 -30.00
N GLY A 496 -26.33 -19.86 -28.83
CA GLY A 496 -26.87 -19.08 -27.72
C GLY A 496 -26.47 -17.60 -27.72
N HIS A 497 -25.74 -17.13 -28.74
CA HIS A 497 -25.47 -15.71 -28.93
C HIS A 497 -26.79 -14.97 -29.23
N PRO A 498 -27.02 -13.72 -28.78
CA PRO A 498 -28.28 -13.00 -29.00
C PRO A 498 -28.71 -12.85 -30.48
N SER A 499 -27.76 -12.93 -31.42
CA SER A 499 -28.05 -12.94 -32.86
C SER A 499 -28.58 -14.28 -33.40
N GLY A 500 -28.57 -15.35 -32.59
CA GLY A 500 -28.93 -16.71 -32.99
C GLY A 500 -27.94 -17.36 -33.96
N GLN A 501 -26.72 -16.82 -34.09
CA GLN A 501 -25.66 -17.30 -34.99
C GLN A 501 -24.41 -17.72 -34.19
N PRO A 502 -23.55 -18.59 -34.75
CA PRO A 502 -22.30 -18.95 -34.10
C PRO A 502 -21.37 -17.75 -33.85
N ALA A 503 -20.71 -17.72 -32.70
CA ALA A 503 -19.76 -16.68 -32.31
C ALA A 503 -18.53 -17.26 -31.60
N LEU A 504 -17.37 -16.64 -31.82
CA LEU A 504 -16.16 -16.87 -31.04
C LEU A 504 -16.11 -15.79 -29.95
N GLN A 505 -16.18 -16.21 -28.69
CA GLN A 505 -16.33 -15.32 -27.55
C GLN A 505 -15.29 -15.62 -26.47
N PHE A 506 -15.01 -14.62 -25.64
CA PHE A 506 -14.20 -14.76 -24.45
C PHE A 506 -15.04 -14.31 -23.25
N GLU A 507 -15.27 -15.21 -22.30
CA GLU A 507 -15.99 -14.90 -21.06
C GLU A 507 -15.00 -14.34 -20.05
N THR A 508 -15.34 -13.18 -19.49
CA THR A 508 -14.55 -12.52 -18.43
C THR A 508 -15.37 -12.24 -17.17
N TYR A 509 -16.57 -12.82 -17.07
CA TYR A 509 -17.59 -12.46 -16.08
C TYR A 509 -17.88 -10.96 -16.12
N THR A 510 -17.38 -10.20 -15.15
CA THR A 510 -17.53 -8.73 -15.06
C THR A 510 -16.28 -7.98 -15.49
N ALA A 511 -15.15 -8.66 -15.73
CA ALA A 511 -13.90 -7.99 -16.06
C ALA A 511 -13.94 -7.32 -17.44
N ALA A 512 -13.26 -6.17 -17.57
CA ALA A 512 -13.31 -5.40 -18.80
C ALA A 512 -12.24 -5.80 -19.81
N MET A 513 -12.58 -5.60 -21.08
CA MET A 513 -11.63 -5.68 -22.20
C MET A 513 -11.67 -4.39 -23.01
N ILE A 514 -10.61 -4.15 -23.80
CA ILE A 514 -10.62 -3.08 -24.79
C ILE A 514 -11.50 -3.50 -25.96
N THR A 515 -12.52 -2.71 -26.25
CA THR A 515 -13.47 -3.01 -27.33
C THR A 515 -13.56 -1.89 -28.36
N VAL A 516 -14.31 -2.13 -29.43
CA VAL A 516 -14.64 -1.11 -30.43
C VAL A 516 -15.83 -0.29 -29.95
N GLY A 517 -15.59 0.96 -29.55
CA GLY A 517 -16.62 1.85 -29.00
C GLY A 517 -17.28 1.27 -27.75
N SER A 518 -18.58 1.49 -27.56
CA SER A 518 -19.30 0.94 -26.39
C SER A 518 -19.80 -0.50 -26.58
N THR A 519 -19.29 -1.24 -27.57
CA THR A 519 -19.73 -2.60 -27.86
C THR A 519 -18.95 -3.65 -27.07
N LYS A 520 -19.40 -4.92 -27.11
CA LYS A 520 -18.66 -6.07 -26.57
C LYS A 520 -17.62 -6.63 -27.55
N ARG A 521 -17.43 -6.01 -28.71
CA ARG A 521 -16.52 -6.47 -29.77
C ARG A 521 -15.08 -6.13 -29.41
N VAL A 522 -14.30 -7.16 -29.08
CA VAL A 522 -12.91 -7.01 -28.63
C VAL A 522 -12.06 -6.41 -29.75
N ALA A 523 -11.38 -5.31 -29.46
CA ALA A 523 -10.55 -4.62 -30.44
C ALA A 523 -9.31 -5.46 -30.78
N ASN A 524 -9.02 -5.62 -32.08
CA ASN A 524 -7.75 -6.17 -32.55
C ASN A 524 -6.68 -5.08 -32.51
N LEU A 525 -5.87 -5.07 -31.46
CA LEU A 525 -4.84 -4.07 -31.22
C LEU A 525 -3.56 -4.47 -31.97
N PRO A 526 -2.97 -3.56 -32.76
CA PRO A 526 -1.61 -3.71 -33.27
C PRO A 526 -0.59 -3.85 -32.13
N ALA A 527 0.57 -4.43 -32.42
CA ALA A 527 1.72 -4.38 -31.51
C ALA A 527 2.05 -2.93 -31.13
N ASP A 528 2.61 -2.75 -29.94
CA ASP A 528 3.01 -1.46 -29.36
C ASP A 528 1.86 -0.51 -29.00
N THR A 529 0.60 -0.92 -29.19
CA THR A 529 -0.57 -0.14 -28.74
C THR A 529 -0.55 0.00 -27.22
N PRO A 530 -0.59 1.23 -26.65
CA PRO A 530 -0.66 1.42 -25.20
C PRO A 530 -2.00 0.93 -24.62
N ILE A 531 -1.91 0.14 -23.55
CA ILE A 531 -3.04 -0.38 -22.76
C ILE A 531 -2.90 0.24 -21.36
N SER A 532 -3.84 1.10 -21.00
CA SER A 532 -3.79 1.90 -19.77
C SER A 532 -5.19 2.20 -19.24
N THR A 533 -5.27 2.97 -18.14
CA THR A 533 -6.55 3.41 -17.55
C THR A 533 -7.40 4.25 -18.51
N THR A 534 -6.80 4.84 -19.55
CA THR A 534 -7.50 5.65 -20.56
C THR A 534 -7.95 4.85 -21.78
N SER A 535 -7.66 3.55 -21.84
CA SER A 535 -8.13 2.69 -22.92
C SER A 535 -9.66 2.54 -22.91
N ASN A 536 -10.24 2.14 -24.05
CA ASN A 536 -11.68 2.01 -24.20
C ASN A 536 -12.21 0.70 -23.57
N TRP A 537 -12.38 0.71 -22.25
CA TRP A 537 -12.82 -0.43 -21.45
C TRP A 537 -14.33 -0.63 -21.50
N VAL A 538 -14.76 -1.86 -21.80
CA VAL A 538 -16.15 -2.32 -21.63
C VAL A 538 -16.16 -3.58 -20.78
N ASP A 539 -16.88 -3.52 -19.66
CA ASP A 539 -17.05 -4.63 -18.71
C ASP A 539 -17.68 -5.85 -19.38
N GLY A 540 -17.46 -7.04 -18.81
CA GLY A 540 -18.08 -8.28 -19.24
C GLY A 540 -19.57 -8.37 -18.88
N GLY A 541 -20.18 -9.52 -19.16
CA GLY A 541 -21.55 -9.82 -18.78
C GLY A 541 -21.73 -11.31 -18.51
N ALA A 542 -22.86 -11.66 -17.87
CA ALA A 542 -23.27 -13.05 -17.75
C ALA A 542 -23.67 -13.60 -19.12
N TYR A 543 -23.44 -14.89 -19.34
CA TYR A 543 -23.92 -15.57 -20.55
C TYR A 543 -25.41 -15.28 -20.82
N PRO A 544 -25.80 -14.92 -22.04
CA PRO A 544 -25.01 -14.95 -23.28
C PRO A 544 -24.29 -13.65 -23.67
N ASP A 545 -24.29 -12.61 -22.83
CA ASP A 545 -23.70 -11.28 -23.11
C ASP A 545 -22.18 -11.24 -22.83
N LEU A 546 -21.43 -12.04 -23.59
CA LEU A 546 -19.97 -12.19 -23.46
C LEU A 546 -19.20 -11.33 -24.47
N HIS A 547 -17.92 -11.06 -24.21
CA HIS A 547 -17.06 -10.37 -25.18
C HIS A 547 -16.92 -11.16 -26.48
N GLU A 548 -17.04 -10.45 -27.60
CA GLU A 548 -17.05 -11.00 -28.94
C GLU A 548 -15.66 -10.83 -29.58
N ILE A 549 -14.94 -11.93 -29.76
CA ILE A 549 -13.72 -11.94 -30.60
C ILE A 549 -14.14 -11.87 -32.06
N ARG A 550 -15.16 -12.66 -32.46
CA ARG A 550 -15.65 -12.71 -33.83
C ARG A 550 -17.11 -13.13 -33.88
N THR A 551 -17.90 -12.42 -34.69
CA THR A 551 -19.27 -12.82 -35.08
C THR A 551 -19.43 -12.71 -36.59
N ASN A 552 -20.54 -13.20 -37.15
CA ASN A 552 -20.84 -12.98 -38.58
C ASN A 552 -20.93 -11.50 -38.97
N SER A 553 -21.13 -10.59 -38.01
CA SER A 553 -21.18 -9.14 -38.22
C SER A 553 -19.92 -8.40 -37.76
N TYR A 554 -18.92 -9.13 -37.26
CA TYR A 554 -17.65 -8.61 -36.78
C TYR A 554 -16.51 -9.58 -37.14
N THR A 555 -15.85 -9.31 -38.27
CA THR A 555 -14.87 -10.20 -38.92
C THR A 555 -13.46 -9.61 -38.97
N ASN A 556 -13.18 -8.55 -38.21
CA ASN A 556 -11.89 -7.84 -38.22
C ASN A 556 -10.71 -8.71 -37.77
N TRP A 557 -10.99 -9.84 -37.14
CA TRP A 557 -10.00 -10.80 -36.71
C TRP A 557 -9.74 -11.91 -37.74
N ASP A 558 -10.62 -12.12 -38.73
CA ASP A 558 -10.51 -13.25 -39.67
C ASP A 558 -9.14 -13.28 -40.38
N GLY A 559 -8.38 -14.36 -40.17
CA GLY A 559 -7.04 -14.55 -40.71
C GLY A 559 -5.94 -13.70 -40.07
N GLN A 560 -6.24 -12.99 -38.97
CA GLN A 560 -5.30 -12.11 -38.28
C GLN A 560 -4.73 -12.78 -37.02
N THR A 561 -3.53 -12.34 -36.68
CA THR A 561 -2.95 -12.52 -35.35
C THR A 561 -2.77 -11.13 -34.75
N GLY A 562 -3.25 -10.93 -33.52
CA GLY A 562 -3.20 -9.62 -32.87
C GLY A 562 -3.52 -9.69 -31.39
N TYR A 563 -3.61 -8.53 -30.75
CA TYR A 563 -3.68 -8.43 -29.30
C TYR A 563 -5.04 -7.93 -28.84
N ALA A 564 -5.53 -8.49 -27.74
CA ALA A 564 -6.70 -8.03 -27.02
C ALA A 564 -6.26 -7.51 -25.65
N GLY A 565 -6.58 -6.26 -25.34
CA GLY A 565 -6.29 -5.69 -24.02
C GLY A 565 -7.32 -6.13 -22.98
N PHE A 566 -6.84 -6.50 -21.79
CA PHE A 566 -7.68 -6.86 -20.65
C PHE A 566 -7.19 -6.14 -19.39
N ARG A 567 -8.08 -5.99 -18.41
CA ARG A 567 -7.72 -5.48 -17.08
C ARG A 567 -8.26 -6.39 -15.98
N PHE A 568 -7.57 -6.42 -14.85
CA PHE A 568 -8.02 -7.12 -13.66
C PHE A 568 -7.81 -6.26 -12.41
N ILE A 569 -8.59 -6.54 -11.37
CA ILE A 569 -8.49 -5.85 -10.09
C ILE A 569 -7.86 -6.78 -9.06
N LYS A 570 -6.74 -6.37 -8.45
CA LYS A 570 -6.09 -7.08 -7.34
C LYS A 570 -5.84 -6.09 -6.22
N ASN A 571 -6.25 -6.42 -4.99
CA ASN A 571 -6.13 -5.54 -3.82
C ASN A 571 -6.70 -4.12 -4.05
N ALA A 572 -7.89 -4.04 -4.67
CA ALA A 572 -8.56 -2.79 -5.06
C ALA A 572 -7.79 -1.90 -6.07
N LYS A 573 -6.70 -2.40 -6.66
CA LYS A 573 -5.95 -1.71 -7.71
C LYS A 573 -6.15 -2.37 -9.07
N GLU A 574 -6.16 -1.55 -10.12
CA GLU A 574 -6.33 -2.00 -11.50
C GLU A 574 -4.97 -2.33 -12.12
N TYR A 575 -4.93 -3.42 -12.88
CA TYR A 575 -3.74 -3.88 -13.60
C TYR A 575 -4.12 -4.16 -15.05
N HIS A 576 -3.19 -3.93 -15.97
CA HIS A 576 -3.41 -4.04 -17.40
C HIS A 576 -2.56 -5.15 -18.01
N GLY A 577 -3.12 -5.81 -19.02
CA GLY A 577 -2.44 -6.84 -19.79
C GLY A 577 -2.95 -6.97 -21.21
N TRP A 578 -2.31 -7.85 -21.97
CA TRP A 578 -2.70 -8.23 -23.32
C TRP A 578 -2.77 -9.75 -23.46
N LEU A 579 -3.68 -10.21 -24.32
CA LEU A 579 -3.83 -11.60 -24.77
C LEU A 579 -3.56 -11.62 -26.28
N ARG A 580 -2.73 -12.55 -26.78
CA ARG A 580 -2.50 -12.69 -28.23
C ARG A 580 -3.37 -13.78 -28.80
N PHE A 581 -4.29 -13.39 -29.68
CA PHE A 581 -5.16 -14.31 -30.38
C PHE A 581 -4.76 -14.45 -31.84
N GLN A 582 -4.92 -15.65 -32.37
CA GLN A 582 -4.91 -15.93 -33.80
C GLN A 582 -6.27 -16.48 -34.21
N VAL A 583 -6.96 -15.81 -35.13
CA VAL A 583 -8.22 -16.30 -35.71
C VAL A 583 -7.95 -16.81 -37.10
N ASN A 584 -8.46 -17.99 -37.43
CA ASN A 584 -8.22 -18.56 -38.74
C ASN A 584 -8.92 -17.77 -39.86
N ALA A 585 -8.47 -17.94 -41.11
CA ALA A 585 -9.00 -17.20 -42.26
C ALA A 585 -10.49 -17.47 -42.51
N SER A 586 -11.03 -18.58 -42.01
CA SER A 586 -12.44 -18.96 -42.14
C SER A 586 -13.33 -18.39 -41.03
N GLY A 587 -12.76 -17.76 -40.00
CA GLY A 587 -13.47 -17.19 -38.86
C GLY A 587 -14.23 -18.21 -38.00
N ASN A 588 -13.88 -19.50 -38.07
CA ASN A 588 -14.58 -20.57 -37.34
C ASN A 588 -13.79 -21.14 -36.15
N SER A 589 -12.54 -20.70 -35.97
CA SER A 589 -11.73 -21.02 -34.80
C SER A 589 -10.80 -19.87 -34.42
N TYR A 590 -10.44 -19.81 -33.15
CA TYR A 590 -9.36 -18.94 -32.67
C TYR A 590 -8.47 -19.67 -31.67
N THR A 591 -7.21 -19.23 -31.56
CA THR A 591 -6.21 -19.80 -30.65
C THR A 591 -5.68 -18.68 -29.75
N LEU A 592 -5.65 -18.91 -28.44
CA LEU A 592 -4.85 -18.10 -27.50
C LEU A 592 -3.42 -18.63 -27.50
N LEU A 593 -2.48 -17.80 -27.93
CA LEU A 593 -1.06 -18.16 -28.08
C LEU A 593 -0.30 -17.88 -26.78
N ASP A 594 -0.33 -16.63 -26.32
CA ASP A 594 0.37 -16.17 -25.12
C ASP A 594 -0.31 -14.92 -24.56
N TYR A 595 0.14 -14.48 -23.40
CA TYR A 595 -0.33 -13.27 -22.75
C TYR A 595 0.75 -12.63 -21.88
N ALA A 596 0.55 -11.36 -21.55
CA ALA A 596 1.36 -10.69 -20.53
C ALA A 596 0.54 -9.65 -19.78
N TYR A 597 1.02 -9.26 -18.59
CA TYR A 597 0.47 -8.17 -17.80
C TYR A 597 1.57 -7.43 -17.03
N SER A 598 1.34 -6.15 -16.72
CA SER A 598 2.21 -5.38 -15.85
C SER A 598 1.91 -5.65 -14.38
N THR A 599 2.95 -5.75 -13.55
CA THR A 599 2.81 -5.77 -12.08
C THR A 599 2.76 -4.37 -11.48
N GLU A 600 2.91 -3.31 -12.28
CA GLU A 600 2.71 -1.92 -11.87
C GLU A 600 1.20 -1.61 -11.78
N PRO A 601 0.67 -1.27 -10.59
CA PRO A 601 -0.71 -0.86 -10.45
C PRO A 601 -1.02 0.39 -11.28
N TYR A 602 -2.10 0.37 -12.05
CA TYR A 602 -2.52 1.41 -12.99
C TYR A 602 -1.52 1.71 -14.13
N GLY A 603 -0.39 0.98 -14.18
CA GLY A 603 0.70 1.16 -15.11
C GLY A 603 0.30 0.85 -16.56
N THR A 604 0.96 1.49 -17.51
CA THR A 604 0.72 1.25 -18.94
C THR A 604 1.53 0.05 -19.41
N ILE A 605 0.92 -0.86 -20.14
CA ILE A 605 1.62 -1.93 -20.88
C ILE A 605 1.39 -1.75 -22.38
N LYS A 606 2.40 -2.02 -23.20
CA LYS A 606 2.25 -2.02 -24.66
C LYS A 606 1.83 -3.40 -25.14
N ALA A 607 0.88 -3.46 -26.09
CA ALA A 607 0.45 -4.71 -26.69
C ALA A 607 1.66 -5.48 -27.29
N GLY A 608 1.91 -6.70 -26.80
CA GLY A 608 3.02 -7.54 -27.23
C GLY A 608 4.34 -7.33 -26.48
N SER A 609 4.43 -6.36 -25.56
CA SER A 609 5.64 -6.19 -24.74
C SER A 609 5.82 -7.34 -23.77
N LYS A 610 7.07 -7.78 -23.58
CA LYS A 610 7.44 -8.85 -22.66
C LYS A 610 8.18 -8.36 -21.42
N GLU A 611 8.64 -7.10 -21.46
CA GLU A 611 9.38 -6.41 -20.41
C GLU A 611 8.77 -5.01 -20.24
N LEU A 612 9.01 -4.38 -19.09
CA LEU A 612 8.72 -2.95 -18.94
C LEU A 612 9.79 -2.17 -19.68
N GLU A 613 9.39 -1.11 -20.38
CA GLU A 613 10.36 -0.15 -20.90
C GLU A 613 11.07 0.49 -19.71
N PRO A 614 12.40 0.64 -19.74
CA PRO A 614 13.13 1.32 -18.68
C PRO A 614 12.60 2.75 -18.53
N ILE A 615 12.48 3.21 -17.29
CA ILE A 615 12.13 4.60 -16.98
C ILE A 615 13.23 5.49 -17.56
N PRO A 616 12.91 6.47 -18.42
CA PRO A 616 13.91 7.39 -18.96
C PRO A 616 14.69 8.10 -17.86
N THR A 617 16.01 7.99 -17.87
CA THR A 617 16.88 8.79 -17.00
C THR A 617 18.08 9.31 -17.78
N CYS A 618 18.54 10.50 -17.43
CA CYS A 618 19.70 11.14 -18.06
C CYS A 618 21.05 10.47 -17.75
N ASN A 619 21.08 9.22 -17.30
CA ASN A 619 22.30 8.48 -16.93
C ASN A 619 22.13 6.95 -17.11
N ASP A 620 21.16 6.48 -17.90
CA ASP A 620 20.90 5.04 -18.07
C ASP A 620 21.66 4.43 -19.27
N GLY A 621 22.36 5.24 -20.06
CA GLY A 621 23.12 4.80 -21.22
C GLY A 621 22.23 4.46 -22.42
N ILE A 622 20.95 4.83 -22.39
CA ILE A 622 19.95 4.53 -23.42
C ILE A 622 19.31 5.82 -23.88
N GLN A 623 19.41 6.13 -25.18
CA GLN A 623 18.67 7.26 -25.74
C GLN A 623 17.15 6.98 -25.72
N ASN A 624 16.44 7.50 -24.73
CA ASN A 624 15.00 7.32 -24.54
C ASN A 624 14.33 8.65 -24.10
N GLY A 625 13.01 8.65 -23.88
CA GLY A 625 12.30 9.89 -23.49
C GLY A 625 12.35 11.00 -24.55
N ASP A 626 12.77 12.22 -24.15
CA ASP A 626 12.94 13.38 -25.03
C ASP A 626 14.41 13.71 -25.36
N GLU A 627 15.32 12.78 -25.07
CA GLU A 627 16.75 12.93 -25.29
C GLU A 627 17.15 13.08 -26.77
N THR A 628 18.10 13.97 -27.04
CA THR A 628 18.61 14.21 -28.40
C THR A 628 19.91 13.45 -28.70
N GLY A 629 20.56 12.89 -27.67
CA GLY A 629 21.65 11.92 -27.72
C GLY A 629 21.59 11.02 -26.49
N VAL A 630 22.46 9.99 -26.40
CA VAL A 630 22.49 9.08 -25.24
C VAL A 630 22.75 9.90 -23.96
N ASP A 631 21.79 9.91 -23.04
CA ASP A 631 21.84 10.63 -21.76
C ASP A 631 22.01 12.17 -21.90
N CYS A 632 21.68 12.76 -23.05
CA CYS A 632 21.87 14.20 -23.28
C CYS A 632 20.81 14.88 -24.18
N GLY A 633 20.56 16.16 -23.89
CA GLY A 633 19.57 17.03 -24.53
C GLY A 633 18.12 16.70 -24.18
N GLY A 634 17.18 17.48 -24.72
CA GLY A 634 15.79 17.46 -24.25
C GLY A 634 15.70 18.00 -22.83
N SER A 635 15.23 17.17 -21.91
CA SER A 635 15.20 17.44 -20.46
C SER A 635 16.52 17.15 -19.73
N CYS A 636 17.50 16.53 -20.41
CA CYS A 636 18.85 16.26 -19.93
C CYS A 636 19.86 17.35 -20.31
N GLU A 637 21.06 17.31 -19.73
CA GLU A 637 22.15 18.26 -20.05
C GLU A 637 22.47 18.28 -21.56
N PRO A 638 22.75 19.44 -22.18
CA PRO A 638 22.99 19.54 -23.62
C PRO A 638 24.19 18.68 -24.08
N CYS A 639 24.05 18.03 -25.24
CA CYS A 639 25.12 17.24 -25.83
C CYS A 639 26.34 18.10 -26.24
N SER A 640 27.56 17.69 -25.87
CA SER A 640 28.80 18.44 -26.16
C SER A 640 29.21 18.39 -27.64
N THR A 641 29.51 19.54 -28.25
CA THR A 641 30.06 19.66 -29.62
C THR A 641 31.51 20.16 -29.61
N PRO A 642 32.44 19.62 -30.42
CA PRO A 642 33.83 20.09 -30.48
C PRO A 642 33.94 21.53 -31.02
N ILE A 643 34.65 22.41 -30.31
CA ILE A 643 34.90 23.82 -30.67
C ILE A 643 36.23 23.94 -31.44
N THR A 644 36.28 24.74 -32.52
CA THR A 644 37.48 24.96 -33.35
C THR A 644 37.81 26.45 -33.47
N TYR A 645 39.04 26.86 -33.14
CA TYR A 645 39.52 28.24 -33.22
C TYR A 645 40.26 28.54 -34.53
N CYS A 646 40.32 29.82 -34.92
CA CYS A 646 41.11 30.28 -36.07
C CYS A 646 42.63 30.13 -35.85
N ASP A 647 43.37 29.92 -36.94
CA ASP A 647 44.83 29.88 -36.95
C ASP A 647 45.46 31.26 -36.67
N SER A 648 46.53 31.31 -35.86
CA SER A 648 47.37 32.50 -35.67
C SER A 648 48.78 32.13 -35.25
N ASN A 649 49.80 32.77 -35.84
CA ASN A 649 51.21 32.44 -35.56
C ASN A 649 52.21 33.52 -36.00
N GLY A 650 53.40 33.55 -35.39
CA GLY A 650 54.58 34.23 -35.95
C GLY A 650 55.37 33.32 -36.90
N LYS A 651 55.96 33.85 -37.98
CA LYS A 651 56.78 33.03 -38.89
C LYS A 651 58.19 32.79 -38.35
N SER A 652 58.69 33.69 -37.52
CA SER A 652 59.99 33.55 -36.88
C SER A 652 59.96 34.00 -35.43
N VAL A 653 60.49 33.13 -34.58
CA VAL A 653 60.81 33.41 -33.17
C VAL A 653 62.32 33.56 -32.99
N SER A 654 63.13 33.69 -34.06
CA SER A 654 64.61 33.62 -34.01
C SER A 654 65.26 34.74 -33.19
N ASP A 655 64.66 35.91 -33.19
CA ASP A 655 65.24 37.12 -32.62
C ASP A 655 64.51 37.53 -31.34
N GLU A 656 63.19 37.36 -31.31
CA GLU A 656 62.29 37.64 -30.20
C GLU A 656 61.20 36.58 -30.06
N TYR A 657 60.72 36.40 -28.84
CA TYR A 657 59.60 35.50 -28.52
C TYR A 657 58.98 35.84 -27.16
N ILE A 658 57.82 35.27 -26.84
CA ILE A 658 57.20 35.43 -25.51
C ILE A 658 58.02 34.58 -24.54
N GLY A 659 58.72 35.17 -23.58
CA GLY A 659 59.58 34.42 -22.66
C GLY A 659 58.88 33.88 -21.42
N ARG A 660 57.81 34.57 -20.98
CA ARG A 660 57.02 34.16 -19.82
C ARG A 660 55.64 34.81 -19.83
N VAL A 661 54.60 34.05 -19.52
CA VAL A 661 53.22 34.54 -19.28
C VAL A 661 52.82 34.24 -17.84
N GLN A 662 52.34 35.25 -17.13
CA GLN A 662 51.85 35.14 -15.76
C GLN A 662 50.44 35.71 -15.63
N LEU A 663 49.50 34.90 -15.13
CA LEU A 663 48.11 35.27 -14.87
C LEU A 663 47.49 34.29 -13.86
N GLY A 664 47.10 34.77 -12.68
CA GLY A 664 46.61 33.88 -11.62
C GLY A 664 47.67 32.84 -11.23
N THR A 665 47.34 31.55 -11.37
CA THR A 665 48.29 30.43 -11.18
C THR A 665 49.09 30.07 -12.42
N ILE A 666 48.78 30.65 -13.60
CA ILE A 666 49.61 30.48 -14.79
C ILE A 666 50.93 31.22 -14.52
N ASP A 667 52.02 30.48 -14.62
CA ASP A 667 53.39 30.98 -14.57
C ASP A 667 54.26 30.17 -15.54
N ASN A 668 54.03 30.39 -16.84
CA ASN A 668 54.63 29.59 -17.90
C ASN A 668 55.85 30.29 -18.49
N THR A 669 57.00 29.61 -18.51
CA THR A 669 58.24 30.10 -19.15
C THR A 669 58.46 29.33 -20.45
N SER A 670 58.65 30.04 -21.55
CA SER A 670 58.83 29.46 -22.89
C SER A 670 60.18 29.83 -23.50
N THR A 671 60.58 29.12 -24.57
CA THR A 671 61.87 29.32 -25.26
C THR A 671 61.72 29.74 -26.73
N GLY A 672 60.50 30.10 -27.12
CA GLY A 672 60.10 30.41 -28.48
C GLY A 672 59.80 29.15 -29.29
N SER A 673 58.57 29.03 -29.75
CA SER A 673 58.05 27.83 -30.43
C SER A 673 58.37 27.84 -31.92
N THR A 674 58.81 26.69 -32.44
CA THR A 674 59.12 26.57 -33.88
C THR A 674 57.83 26.73 -34.68
N GLY A 675 57.77 27.75 -35.53
CA GLY A 675 56.55 28.13 -36.26
C GLY A 675 55.71 29.22 -35.57
N GLY A 676 56.19 29.77 -34.45
CA GLY A 676 55.65 30.95 -33.75
C GLY A 676 54.23 30.81 -33.21
N TYR A 677 53.78 29.58 -32.99
CA TYR A 677 52.56 29.26 -32.24
C TYR A 677 52.86 28.15 -31.21
N ALA A 678 52.31 28.28 -30.02
CA ALA A 678 52.38 27.29 -28.96
C ALA A 678 50.98 27.01 -28.39
N ASP A 679 50.59 25.73 -28.31
CA ASP A 679 49.38 25.31 -27.59
C ASP A 679 49.77 24.89 -26.16
N TYR A 680 49.48 25.76 -25.19
CA TYR A 680 49.64 25.52 -23.76
C TYR A 680 48.30 25.33 -23.06
N THR A 681 47.28 24.79 -23.72
CA THR A 681 45.97 24.57 -23.07
C THR A 681 45.90 23.45 -22.03
N SER A 682 47.02 22.75 -21.83
CA SER A 682 47.21 21.95 -20.62
C SER A 682 47.56 22.81 -19.38
N VAL A 683 47.92 24.08 -19.57
CA VAL A 683 48.26 25.04 -18.52
C VAL A 683 47.07 25.98 -18.29
N SER A 684 46.62 26.07 -17.04
CA SER A 684 45.40 26.81 -16.72
C SER A 684 45.45 27.58 -15.40
N THR A 685 44.51 28.51 -15.26
CA THR A 685 44.17 29.17 -14.01
C THR A 685 42.67 29.34 -13.90
N THR A 686 42.16 29.40 -12.67
CA THR A 686 40.78 29.79 -12.41
C THR A 686 40.70 31.30 -12.18
N LEU A 687 39.79 31.99 -12.88
CA LEU A 687 39.54 33.42 -12.74
C LEU A 687 38.09 33.67 -12.38
N SER A 688 37.88 34.56 -11.40
CA SER A 688 36.54 34.88 -10.89
C SER A 688 35.90 36.05 -11.66
N LYS A 689 34.60 35.91 -11.96
CA LYS A 689 33.75 36.98 -12.51
C LYS A 689 33.76 38.22 -11.62
N GLY A 690 33.83 39.40 -12.23
CA GLY A 690 33.80 40.70 -11.54
C GLY A 690 35.06 41.06 -10.74
N ALA A 691 36.04 40.15 -10.64
CA ALA A 691 37.35 40.45 -10.05
C ALA A 691 38.32 40.97 -11.11
N SER A 692 39.15 41.95 -10.73
CA SER A 692 40.22 42.47 -11.57
C SER A 692 41.44 41.55 -11.48
N HIS A 693 41.94 41.10 -12.62
CA HIS A 693 43.10 40.23 -12.76
C HIS A 693 44.19 40.94 -13.55
N THR A 694 45.45 40.64 -13.24
CA THR A 694 46.60 41.23 -13.94
C THR A 694 47.34 40.16 -14.71
N ILE A 695 47.50 40.37 -16.03
CA ILE A 695 48.40 39.58 -16.87
C ILE A 695 49.75 40.28 -16.99
N THR A 696 50.83 39.52 -16.89
CA THR A 696 52.20 39.98 -17.10
C THR A 696 52.87 39.11 -18.17
N ILE A 697 53.43 39.75 -19.19
CA ILE A 697 54.13 39.11 -20.30
C ILE A 697 55.58 39.62 -20.30
N THR A 698 56.54 38.69 -20.31
CA THR A 698 57.96 39.00 -20.37
C THR A 698 58.50 38.63 -21.74
N PRO A 699 58.72 39.58 -22.67
CA PRO A 699 59.40 39.30 -23.93
C PRO A 699 60.86 38.90 -23.70
N THR A 700 61.39 38.04 -24.56
CA THR A 700 62.82 37.69 -24.59
C THR A 700 63.41 37.95 -25.97
N TRP A 701 64.54 38.67 -26.00
CA TRP A 701 65.32 38.92 -27.22
C TRP A 701 66.64 38.18 -27.14
N ARG A 702 67.07 37.56 -28.24
CA ARG A 702 68.36 36.85 -28.29
C ARG A 702 69.56 37.77 -28.54
N SER A 703 69.35 38.93 -29.18
CA SER A 703 70.43 39.89 -29.43
C SER A 703 69.99 41.36 -29.32
N THR A 704 69.21 41.85 -30.28
CA THR A 704 68.77 43.24 -30.35
C THR A 704 67.42 43.37 -29.68
N VAL A 705 67.25 44.39 -28.83
CA VAL A 705 65.95 44.70 -28.21
C VAL A 705 65.07 45.46 -29.22
N TYR A 706 64.06 44.75 -29.72
CA TYR A 706 63.06 45.23 -30.66
C TYR A 706 61.80 45.74 -29.94
N SER A 707 61.00 46.53 -30.64
CA SER A 707 59.73 47.03 -30.11
C SER A 707 58.63 46.02 -30.42
N GLU A 708 57.99 45.48 -29.38
CA GLU A 708 56.96 44.43 -29.50
C GLU A 708 55.60 44.95 -29.07
N GLY A 709 54.56 44.69 -29.87
CA GLY A 709 53.16 44.93 -29.52
C GLY A 709 52.47 43.66 -29.03
N TYR A 710 51.45 43.81 -28.19
CA TYR A 710 50.80 42.70 -27.50
C TYR A 710 49.28 42.81 -27.56
N THR A 711 48.61 41.68 -27.66
CA THR A 711 47.16 41.58 -27.44
C THR A 711 46.82 40.25 -26.77
N VAL A 712 45.83 40.27 -25.86
CA VAL A 712 45.30 39.09 -25.17
C VAL A 712 43.80 39.02 -25.41
N TRP A 713 43.30 37.82 -25.74
CA TRP A 713 41.88 37.52 -25.89
C TRP A 713 41.44 36.37 -24.98
N ILE A 714 40.19 36.40 -24.53
CA ILE A 714 39.53 35.29 -23.81
C ILE A 714 38.14 35.09 -24.44
N ASP A 715 37.84 33.86 -24.88
CA ASP A 715 36.55 33.48 -25.47
C ASP A 715 35.52 33.34 -24.33
N TYR A 716 34.74 34.38 -24.05
CA TYR A 716 33.87 34.38 -22.87
C TYR A 716 32.56 33.63 -23.10
N ASN A 717 32.14 33.50 -24.36
CA ASN A 717 30.86 32.92 -24.72
C ASN A 717 30.99 31.43 -25.11
N GLN A 718 32.21 30.89 -25.17
CA GLN A 718 32.59 29.51 -25.53
C GLN A 718 32.06 29.10 -26.91
N ASP A 719 32.16 29.97 -27.91
CA ASP A 719 31.70 29.69 -29.28
C ASP A 719 32.83 29.35 -30.26
N GLY A 720 34.09 29.51 -29.85
CA GLY A 720 35.24 29.16 -30.68
C GLY A 720 35.85 30.30 -31.48
N ASP A 721 35.42 31.54 -31.28
CA ASP A 721 36.09 32.70 -31.87
C ASP A 721 36.53 33.76 -30.83
N PHE A 722 37.05 34.89 -31.31
CA PHE A 722 37.54 36.01 -30.50
C PHE A 722 37.04 37.35 -31.07
N ALA A 723 35.92 37.33 -31.79
CA ALA A 723 35.42 38.46 -32.57
C ALA A 723 34.55 39.40 -31.73
N ASP A 724 34.11 38.98 -30.55
CA ASP A 724 33.23 39.77 -29.72
C ASP A 724 33.95 40.94 -29.05
N ALA A 725 33.18 42.01 -28.83
CA ALA A 725 33.72 43.30 -28.38
C ALA A 725 34.33 43.26 -26.97
N ASP A 726 33.95 42.29 -26.12
CA ASP A 726 34.43 42.11 -24.75
C ASP A 726 35.52 41.04 -24.60
N GLU A 727 35.91 40.36 -25.68
CA GLU A 727 36.88 39.26 -25.63
C GLU A 727 38.33 39.70 -25.76
N GLN A 728 38.60 40.88 -26.35
CA GLN A 728 39.92 41.48 -26.32
C GLN A 728 40.18 42.14 -24.95
N VAL A 729 40.73 41.37 -24.01
CA VAL A 729 40.88 41.79 -22.60
C VAL A 729 42.01 42.80 -22.38
N TRP A 730 43.06 42.79 -23.20
CA TRP A 730 44.16 43.73 -23.07
C TRP A 730 44.96 43.88 -24.37
N SER A 731 45.44 45.09 -24.67
CA SER A 731 46.41 45.33 -25.75
C SER A 731 47.38 46.46 -25.43
N LYS A 732 48.56 46.42 -26.06
CA LYS A 732 49.62 47.42 -25.90
C LYS A 732 50.35 47.64 -27.23
N ALA A 733 50.52 48.92 -27.60
CA ALA A 733 51.31 49.30 -28.77
C ALA A 733 52.80 48.96 -28.60
N ALA A 734 53.51 48.83 -29.73
CA ALA A 734 54.87 48.31 -29.75
C ALA A 734 55.85 49.13 -28.88
N SER A 735 56.49 48.48 -27.90
CA SER A 735 57.49 49.09 -27.03
C SER A 735 58.62 48.13 -26.66
N LYS A 736 59.68 48.66 -26.03
CA LYS A 736 60.83 47.89 -25.55
C LYS A 736 60.73 47.54 -24.05
N ASP A 737 59.54 47.68 -23.48
CA ASP A 737 59.31 47.47 -22.05
C ASP A 737 59.39 45.97 -21.72
N THR A 738 60.01 45.62 -20.59
CA THR A 738 60.01 44.25 -20.07
C THR A 738 60.08 44.25 -18.54
N PRO A 739 59.15 43.57 -17.83
CA PRO A 739 57.93 42.96 -18.37
C PRO A 739 56.88 44.02 -18.77
N VAL A 740 55.89 43.61 -19.57
CA VAL A 740 54.66 44.38 -19.79
C VAL A 740 53.51 43.79 -18.99
N SER A 741 52.63 44.64 -18.47
CA SER A 741 51.49 44.18 -17.66
C SER A 741 50.23 44.99 -17.92
N GLY A 742 49.08 44.33 -17.77
CA GLY A 742 47.76 44.92 -17.93
C GLY A 742 46.75 44.28 -16.98
N SER A 743 45.74 45.05 -16.57
CA SER A 743 44.62 44.54 -15.77
C SER A 743 43.33 44.51 -16.58
N PHE A 744 42.52 43.48 -16.37
CA PHE A 744 41.20 43.31 -16.96
C PHE A 744 40.25 42.66 -15.95
N THR A 745 38.94 42.76 -16.18
CA THR A 745 37.91 42.14 -15.34
C THR A 745 37.18 41.08 -16.15
N ILE A 746 36.90 39.92 -15.57
CA ILE A 746 36.04 38.91 -16.22
C ILE A 746 34.59 39.42 -16.18
N PRO A 747 33.91 39.60 -17.33
CA PRO A 747 32.56 40.14 -17.36
C PRO A 747 31.57 39.17 -16.71
N SER A 748 30.49 39.71 -16.15
CA SER A 748 29.44 38.88 -15.55
C SER A 748 28.72 37.99 -16.58
N SER A 749 28.76 38.37 -17.86
CA SER A 749 28.20 37.63 -19.00
C SER A 749 29.00 36.39 -19.39
N ALA A 750 30.26 36.25 -18.94
CA ALA A 750 31.09 35.09 -19.32
C ALA A 750 30.42 33.77 -18.91
N LYS A 751 30.50 32.72 -19.73
CA LYS A 751 30.03 31.37 -19.34
C LYS A 751 30.99 30.74 -18.34
N ASN A 752 30.44 29.96 -17.40
CA ASN A 752 31.27 29.19 -16.46
C ASN A 752 31.97 28.03 -17.18
N GLY A 753 33.09 27.58 -16.64
CA GLY A 753 33.84 26.44 -17.18
C GLY A 753 35.08 26.85 -17.97
N ASN A 754 35.68 25.87 -18.65
CA ASN A 754 36.93 26.05 -19.37
C ASN A 754 36.72 26.79 -20.69
N THR A 755 37.57 27.78 -20.96
CA THR A 755 37.63 28.50 -22.23
C THR A 755 39.07 28.81 -22.63
N ARG A 756 39.28 29.23 -23.88
CA ARG A 756 40.58 29.57 -24.46
C ARG A 756 40.96 31.02 -24.15
N MET A 757 42.19 31.23 -23.73
CA MET A 757 42.88 32.53 -23.76
C MET A 757 43.98 32.48 -24.81
N ARG A 758 44.10 33.53 -25.63
CA ARG A 758 45.17 33.70 -26.60
C ARG A 758 46.04 34.89 -26.25
N VAL A 759 47.36 34.71 -26.19
CA VAL A 759 48.35 35.76 -25.97
C VAL A 759 49.21 35.89 -27.22
N SER A 760 49.27 37.09 -27.80
CA SER A 760 50.02 37.32 -29.05
C SER A 760 51.00 38.48 -28.89
N MET A 761 52.22 38.29 -29.40
CA MET A 761 53.31 39.28 -29.43
C MET A 761 53.82 39.44 -30.87
N LYS A 762 53.92 40.68 -31.36
CA LYS A 762 54.27 41.01 -32.75
C LYS A 762 55.26 42.17 -32.86
N TYR A 763 56.27 41.99 -33.72
CA TYR A 763 57.24 43.03 -34.02
C TYR A 763 56.60 44.29 -34.62
N ASN A 764 56.84 45.43 -33.98
CA ASN A 764 56.51 46.78 -34.45
C ASN A 764 55.03 46.98 -34.87
N GLY A 765 54.10 46.23 -34.26
CA GLY A 765 52.68 46.31 -34.56
C GLY A 765 51.82 45.63 -33.49
N ILE A 766 50.53 45.98 -33.45
CA ILE A 766 49.55 45.30 -32.58
C ILE A 766 49.03 44.07 -33.34
N PRO A 767 49.08 42.85 -32.76
CA PRO A 767 48.54 41.65 -33.39
C PRO A 767 47.01 41.60 -33.34
N THR A 768 46.38 40.92 -34.31
CA THR A 768 44.96 40.53 -34.26
C THR A 768 44.81 39.03 -33.95
N ALA A 769 43.61 38.60 -33.53
CA ALA A 769 43.37 37.26 -32.97
C ALA A 769 43.60 36.11 -33.97
N CYS A 770 43.40 36.38 -35.27
CA CYS A 770 43.50 35.42 -36.37
C CYS A 770 44.47 35.95 -37.44
N GLU A 771 45.76 36.05 -37.11
CA GLU A 771 46.79 36.60 -38.02
C GLU A 771 48.06 35.74 -38.05
N SER A 772 48.72 35.72 -39.22
CA SER A 772 50.09 35.25 -39.37
C SER A 772 51.03 36.41 -39.70
N PHE A 773 52.08 36.63 -38.88
CA PHE A 773 52.99 37.77 -39.00
C PHE A 773 54.46 37.36 -39.01
N ASP A 774 55.36 38.21 -39.52
CA ASP A 774 56.74 37.78 -39.85
C ASP A 774 57.60 37.46 -38.61
N TYR A 775 57.49 38.25 -37.53
CA TYR A 775 58.29 38.06 -36.32
C TYR A 775 57.47 38.24 -35.04
N GLY A 776 57.64 37.31 -34.09
CA GLY A 776 56.94 37.23 -32.82
C GLY A 776 56.32 35.84 -32.56
N GLU A 777 55.40 35.74 -31.60
CA GLU A 777 54.84 34.45 -31.14
C GLU A 777 53.39 34.59 -30.68
N VAL A 778 52.62 33.50 -30.79
CA VAL A 778 51.28 33.34 -30.25
C VAL A 778 51.27 32.13 -29.31
N GLU A 779 50.66 32.28 -28.14
CA GLU A 779 50.52 31.23 -27.13
C GLU A 779 49.05 31.12 -26.66
N ASP A 780 48.50 29.92 -26.68
CA ASP A 780 47.13 29.64 -26.21
C ASP A 780 47.13 28.92 -24.86
N TYR A 781 46.26 29.33 -23.95
CA TYR A 781 46.12 28.81 -22.57
C TYR A 781 44.66 28.52 -22.24
N THR A 782 44.40 27.73 -21.19
CA THR A 782 43.03 27.51 -20.70
C THR A 782 42.72 28.39 -19.50
N ILE A 783 41.59 29.08 -19.54
CA ILE A 783 41.04 29.81 -18.40
C ILE A 783 39.79 29.07 -17.93
N THR A 784 39.73 28.75 -16.64
CA THR A 784 38.50 28.25 -16.02
C THR A 784 37.76 29.45 -15.43
N VAL A 785 36.65 29.84 -16.05
CA VAL A 785 35.80 30.91 -15.54
C VAL A 785 34.93 30.32 -14.42
N GLY A 786 35.19 30.77 -13.19
CA GLY A 786 34.43 30.38 -12.01
C GLY A 786 33.58 31.53 -11.48
N THR A 787 32.46 31.20 -10.85
CA THR A 787 31.91 32.05 -9.78
C THR A 787 32.95 32.06 -8.66
N GLY A 788 33.41 33.23 -8.24
CA GLY A 788 34.49 33.30 -7.25
C GLY A 788 34.20 32.43 -6.02
N GLY A 789 35.15 31.56 -5.69
CA GLY A 789 35.26 30.84 -4.41
C GLY A 789 34.01 30.11 -3.94
N GLY A 790 33.90 28.82 -4.30
CA GLY A 790 32.98 27.87 -3.71
C GLY A 790 32.56 26.83 -4.74
N SER A 791 33.18 25.64 -4.72
CA SER A 791 32.42 24.44 -5.03
C SER A 791 31.22 24.41 -4.06
N ASP A 792 30.05 23.99 -4.53
CA ASP A 792 29.01 23.58 -3.59
C ASP A 792 29.64 22.53 -2.65
N PRO A 793 29.52 22.68 -1.32
CA PRO A 793 30.22 21.82 -0.40
C PRO A 793 29.81 20.37 -0.61
N THR A 794 30.78 19.50 -0.89
CA THR A 794 30.57 18.05 -0.99
C THR A 794 31.55 17.34 -0.09
N CYS A 795 31.10 16.26 0.55
CA CYS A 795 31.88 15.47 1.49
C CYS A 795 33.00 14.62 0.85
N THR A 796 33.50 15.00 -0.32
CA THR A 796 34.46 14.23 -1.12
C THR A 796 35.32 15.09 -2.07
N ASP A 797 35.26 16.42 -1.98
CA ASP A 797 35.96 17.30 -2.93
C ASP A 797 37.43 17.60 -2.56
N GLY A 798 37.92 17.05 -1.45
CA GLY A 798 39.29 17.20 -0.97
C GLY A 798 39.57 18.57 -0.37
N ILE A 799 38.53 19.38 -0.08
CA ILE A 799 38.64 20.76 0.37
C ILE A 799 37.71 20.96 1.57
N GLN A 800 38.24 21.41 2.71
CA GLN A 800 37.41 21.77 3.86
C GLN A 800 36.58 23.04 3.56
N ASN A 801 35.30 22.87 3.24
CA ASN A 801 34.35 23.95 2.92
C ASN A 801 32.94 23.68 3.50
N GLY A 802 31.98 24.60 3.34
CA GLY A 802 30.63 24.42 3.93
C GLY A 802 30.62 24.46 5.47
N ASP A 803 29.96 23.49 6.11
CA ASP A 803 29.92 23.32 7.57
C ASP A 803 30.89 22.23 8.09
N GLU A 804 31.80 21.75 7.24
CA GLU A 804 32.79 20.71 7.55
C GLU A 804 33.79 21.14 8.64
N THR A 805 34.12 20.20 9.53
CA THR A 805 35.09 20.42 10.61
C THR A 805 36.50 19.91 10.26
N GLY A 806 36.67 19.25 9.11
CA GLY A 806 37.95 18.90 8.47
C GLY A 806 37.74 18.60 6.99
N VAL A 807 38.81 18.30 6.24
CA VAL A 807 38.73 18.06 4.79
C VAL A 807 37.79 16.88 4.51
N ASP A 808 36.67 17.14 3.83
CA ASP A 808 35.62 16.17 3.47
C ASP A 808 34.91 15.51 4.66
N CYS A 809 34.91 16.15 5.84
CA CYS A 809 34.40 15.52 7.06
C CYS A 809 33.89 16.52 8.11
N GLY A 810 32.93 16.08 8.93
CA GLY A 810 32.27 16.90 9.96
C GLY A 810 31.16 17.81 9.42
N GLY A 811 30.43 18.48 10.31
CA GLY A 811 29.24 19.24 9.93
C GLY A 811 28.13 18.35 9.38
N SER A 812 27.74 18.60 8.13
CA SER A 812 26.78 17.82 7.34
C SER A 812 27.40 16.55 6.74
N CYS A 813 28.73 16.39 6.82
CA CYS A 813 29.50 15.23 6.34
C CYS A 813 29.85 14.24 7.46
N THR A 814 30.34 13.06 7.10
CA THR A 814 30.80 12.06 8.07
C THR A 814 31.88 12.63 8.99
N PRO A 815 31.84 12.41 10.32
CA PRO A 815 32.80 13.01 11.26
C PRO A 815 34.26 12.70 10.93
N CYS A 816 35.16 13.68 11.09
CA CYS A 816 36.58 13.52 10.80
C CYS A 816 37.27 12.48 11.67
N ALA A 817 38.03 11.59 11.03
CA ALA A 817 38.91 10.66 11.74
C ALA A 817 40.17 11.40 12.22
N THR A 818 40.19 11.81 13.49
CA THR A 818 41.39 12.44 14.07
C THR A 818 42.38 11.38 14.56
N ASN A 819 43.54 11.32 13.91
CA ASN A 819 44.72 10.58 14.40
C ASN A 819 45.50 11.34 15.48
N ASP A 820 45.03 12.50 15.91
CA ASP A 820 45.53 13.16 17.11
C ASP A 820 44.60 12.78 18.27
N GLY A 821 45.20 12.25 19.35
CA GLY A 821 44.53 11.77 20.56
C GLY A 821 43.82 12.84 21.38
N VAL A 822 43.21 13.83 20.74
CA VAL A 822 42.25 14.74 21.35
C VAL A 822 40.87 14.14 21.17
N VAL A 823 40.35 13.56 22.25
CA VAL A 823 38.98 13.05 22.31
C VAL A 823 38.06 14.21 22.68
N TYR A 824 37.15 14.57 21.78
CA TYR A 824 36.01 15.41 22.14
C TYR A 824 34.98 14.52 22.83
N VAL A 825 34.85 14.69 24.16
CA VAL A 825 33.81 14.02 24.95
C VAL A 825 32.75 15.04 25.28
N ASP A 826 31.58 14.88 24.68
CA ASP A 826 30.37 15.60 25.10
C ASP A 826 29.93 15.03 26.45
N VAL A 827 29.97 15.87 27.48
CA VAL A 827 29.54 15.53 28.84
C VAL A 827 28.30 16.34 29.18
N ASN A 828 27.34 15.72 29.86
CA ASN A 828 26.14 16.41 30.33
C ASN A 828 26.52 17.66 31.13
N ASP A 829 25.80 18.77 30.93
CA ASP A 829 25.99 20.02 31.66
C ASP A 829 25.97 19.79 33.18
N ILE A 830 27.07 20.13 33.85
CA ILE A 830 27.16 20.10 35.31
C ILE A 830 26.98 21.50 35.86
N THR A 831 25.91 21.69 36.65
CA THR A 831 25.65 22.94 37.37
C THR A 831 26.00 22.76 38.86
N VAL A 832 27.11 23.36 39.30
CA VAL A 832 27.51 23.36 40.72
C VAL A 832 27.01 24.62 41.42
N ASN A 833 26.29 24.46 42.52
CA ASN A 833 25.77 25.56 43.32
C ASN A 833 26.18 25.45 44.80
N SER A 834 25.75 26.39 45.64
CA SER A 834 26.13 26.46 47.06
C SER A 834 25.66 25.28 47.93
N SER A 835 24.77 24.42 47.40
CA SER A 835 24.33 23.17 48.04
C SER A 835 25.01 21.91 47.51
N SER A 836 25.77 22.01 46.42
CA SER A 836 26.52 20.89 45.83
C SER A 836 27.74 20.56 46.69
N THR A 837 27.70 19.39 47.34
CA THR A 837 28.83 18.90 48.16
C THR A 837 29.88 18.17 47.33
N TRP A 838 29.49 17.57 46.20
CA TRP A 838 30.39 16.93 45.22
C TRP A 838 29.64 16.53 43.94
N ASP A 839 30.09 16.98 42.76
CA ASP A 839 29.59 16.54 41.45
C ASP A 839 30.78 16.11 40.57
N PHE A 840 30.65 15.04 39.77
CA PHE A 840 31.75 14.47 38.97
C PHE A 840 31.34 14.14 37.53
N PHE A 841 32.31 14.15 36.62
CA PHE A 841 32.17 13.65 35.26
C PHE A 841 33.35 12.76 34.87
N ARG A 842 33.12 11.88 33.89
CA ARG A 842 34.12 10.94 33.37
C ARG A 842 34.38 11.20 31.91
N ILE A 843 35.65 11.11 31.53
CA ILE A 843 36.11 11.27 30.15
C ILE A 843 36.43 9.88 29.52
N GLU A 844 36.67 8.83 30.33
CA GLU A 844 36.94 7.46 29.84
C GLU A 844 36.25 6.37 30.68
N VAL A 845 35.97 5.20 30.06
CA VAL A 845 35.36 4.03 30.73
C VAL A 845 36.45 3.06 31.17
N GLY A 846 36.61 2.84 32.47
CA GLY A 846 37.46 1.77 33.02
C GLY A 846 38.66 2.20 33.88
N ASP A 847 38.94 3.50 34.01
CA ASP A 847 39.79 4.02 35.09
C ASP A 847 38.89 4.43 36.30
N ASN A 848 39.43 4.36 37.52
CA ASN A 848 38.73 4.79 38.75
C ASN A 848 39.25 6.16 39.25
N SER A 849 39.70 7.03 38.33
CA SER A 849 40.34 8.31 38.66
C SER A 849 39.59 9.48 38.01
N ASP A 850 38.50 9.91 38.66
CA ASP A 850 37.50 10.88 38.16
C ASP A 850 37.97 12.37 38.15
N TYR A 851 37.29 13.24 37.38
CA TYR A 851 37.34 14.72 37.53
C TYR A 851 36.12 15.18 38.34
N GLY A 852 36.30 16.14 39.25
CA GLY A 852 35.21 16.61 40.13
C GLY A 852 35.18 18.11 40.34
N ALA A 853 33.98 18.65 40.53
CA ALA A 853 33.76 20.05 40.84
C ALA A 853 32.91 20.19 42.12
N TRP A 854 33.24 21.17 42.96
CA TRP A 854 32.50 21.43 44.19
C TRP A 854 32.54 22.89 44.58
N TYR A 855 31.53 23.32 45.34
CA TYR A 855 31.42 24.68 45.85
C TYR A 855 31.80 24.72 47.32
N THR A 856 32.86 25.47 47.65
CA THR A 856 33.29 25.64 49.04
C THR A 856 33.92 27.01 49.24
N ASN A 857 33.72 27.60 50.44
CA ASN A 857 34.28 28.90 50.82
C ASN A 857 34.04 30.01 49.78
N ASN A 858 32.82 30.05 49.22
CA ASN A 858 32.40 31.01 48.20
C ASN A 858 33.23 30.98 46.90
N SER A 859 33.79 29.81 46.58
CA SER A 859 34.60 29.56 45.38
C SER A 859 34.20 28.23 44.74
N VAL A 860 34.13 28.19 43.41
CA VAL A 860 34.05 26.95 42.65
C VAL A 860 35.45 26.37 42.54
N ARG A 861 35.60 25.09 42.82
CA ARG A 861 36.89 24.39 42.76
C ARG A 861 36.80 23.17 41.86
N LEU A 862 37.80 23.02 41.00
CA LEU A 862 38.02 21.85 40.16
C LEU A 862 39.09 20.96 40.80
N VAL A 863 38.84 19.65 40.83
CA VAL A 863 39.77 18.63 41.31
C VAL A 863 40.08 17.70 40.14
N THR A 864 41.35 17.60 39.77
CA THR A 864 41.81 16.87 38.58
C THR A 864 42.56 15.58 38.91
N TYR A 865 42.75 15.24 40.19
CA TYR A 865 43.45 14.03 40.65
C TYR A 865 44.79 13.78 39.92
N ASN A 866 45.67 14.78 39.95
CA ASN A 866 47.00 14.78 39.31
C ASN A 866 47.00 14.70 37.78
N LYS A 867 45.85 14.96 37.13
CA LYS A 867 45.77 15.18 35.69
C LYS A 867 46.03 16.66 35.38
N ASP A 868 46.80 16.91 34.33
CA ASP A 868 47.13 18.25 33.89
C ASP A 868 45.87 18.96 33.38
N VAL A 869 45.67 20.20 33.84
CA VAL A 869 44.63 21.09 33.33
C VAL A 869 45.29 22.39 32.91
N VAL A 870 44.84 22.93 31.78
CA VAL A 870 45.27 24.26 31.36
C VAL A 870 44.61 25.27 32.31
N CYS A 871 45.42 25.90 33.17
CA CYS A 871 44.97 26.91 34.13
C CYS A 871 44.92 28.31 33.55
#